data_AF-A0A9P6YN41-F1
#
_entry.id   AF-A0A9P6YN41-F1
#
_cell.length_a   1.000
_cell.length_b   1.000
_cell.length_c   1.000
_cell.angle_alpha   90.00
_cell.angle_beta   90.00
_cell.angle_gamma   90.00
#
_symmetry.space_group_name_H-M   'P 1'
#
loop_
_entity.id
_entity.type
_entity.pdbx_description
1 polymer ?
#
loop_
_entity_poly.entity_id
_entity_poly.type
_entity_poly.pdbx_seq_one_letter_code
_entity_poly.pdbx_strand_id
1 'polypeptide(L)'
;MRQLKHHEQKLLKKVDFLQWKKEDSLREIKVVRKYFLQQREDYHKYNKLVGNIISLANKISLLDNRDPFRAQQEKALLEKLYNMGIVNATTKFSDCRKVTVSAFCRRRLPIVMCRLKMAETVKEAVTFVEQGHIRVGPQTVTDPAFLVTRTMEDYVTWVDTSKIKRKIMKYNDKSTAGIERAHRAILFPGQGSQYVGMGKDLYNLYPRSAKLVFDEADEALKYGLSALIFEGKQEKLKLTENAQPAILTTSLAMLSVLEIEFGFDIAKACNQVLGHSLGEYTALVATKSMSLTDAVQLVRLRGEAMTRAVADKQGNTAMSALVVRKDKLIELEKALEEIQTELPPGELVQVANINSSFQVVISGTTKGVDQASRTLQQRRFAARAVDLPVSAPFHCPLMRPAADVMEEAIKKVEIKKPCVDVVSNVTAKPYANAEEIPQLLVQQIMATVQWERSINYCKGQDVDEFLCFGPGKVLANLLKKEYPLDKITINITPVKTATAVNLKLSMILKQEITTVTTEVQTTTQNRAVDVSRYVHKNPREFKGRLGYACLNTVLRKEKPSVFCSRTCRLSNALSKGVEYLQELSLQNIADLKKLIQWNEENNIKFMRISSDIFPFATHEKAGYDIDFAKDALAEIGALARKYNHRLTTHPGQFNQLVSLTPKVIVNTIRELKHHAKMMDLMGLDKDSIMIIHMGGVYGDKEAAIARFEQEYVNLPENVKRRLVLENDELGYSVSDLLPVCQKLSIPLVLDWHHHYINPGTVTDLVSLLPTINKIWTDKGIKPKQHYSESRRGAKTIMELRAHSDRVKNLPPTTDDVDLMIEAKDKEQAVLELYKLYDLQPVNEESYIPSKGIETTQTKGRKSNKKAVADKKLKEEDGDLSEEEQEAAQDEIEVEQSKIIAESSATRRSRRSIKTELIMNDVEDKSMTKKTPKRKRKQLAPADVEPAVTEEASDIAINKSQKKNRKQPSPKIIEEEVNDEKKKTSKRNRKNPLPKNTETIVDEAMNEIAKKASKRKHKQMPTDDIASELVIEEISNEPQKKKKKNKTKKD
;
A
#
# COMPACT_ATOMS: atom_id res chain seq x y z
N MET A 1 25.09 51.09 -17.52
CA MET A 1 23.69 51.05 -17.01
C MET A 1 23.53 52.11 -15.93
N ARG A 2 22.36 52.73 -15.79
CA ARG A 2 22.03 53.66 -14.69
C ARG A 2 21.94 52.90 -13.36
N GLN A 3 22.47 53.47 -12.27
CA GLN A 3 22.17 52.98 -10.92
C GLN A 3 20.74 53.33 -10.51
N LEU A 4 20.06 52.40 -9.85
CA LEU A 4 18.67 52.55 -9.40
C LEU A 4 18.63 53.24 -8.03
N LYS A 5 17.71 54.20 -7.86
CA LYS A 5 17.45 54.93 -6.61
C LYS A 5 16.95 53.97 -5.54
N HIS A 6 17.13 54.32 -4.27
CA HIS A 6 16.81 53.44 -3.14
C HIS A 6 15.35 52.91 -3.15
N HIS A 7 14.36 53.71 -3.57
CA HIS A 7 12.97 53.25 -3.69
C HIS A 7 12.76 52.25 -4.84
N GLU A 8 13.49 52.39 -5.95
CA GLU A 8 13.45 51.49 -7.11
C GLU A 8 14.04 50.12 -6.71
N GLN A 9 15.13 50.12 -5.93
CA GLN A 9 15.67 48.91 -5.30
C GLN A 9 14.69 48.27 -4.28
N LYS A 10 13.92 49.10 -3.55
CA LYS A 10 12.90 48.64 -2.59
C LYS A 10 11.67 48.04 -3.30
N LEU A 11 11.35 48.49 -4.51
CA LEU A 11 10.36 47.87 -5.40
C LEU A 11 10.85 46.51 -5.93
N LEU A 12 12.10 46.42 -6.38
CA LEU A 12 12.74 45.14 -6.76
C LEU A 12 12.74 44.08 -5.64
N LYS A 13 12.80 44.50 -4.37
CA LYS A 13 12.65 43.60 -3.21
C LYS A 13 11.20 43.28 -2.82
N LYS A 14 10.20 43.97 -3.38
CA LYS A 14 8.76 43.76 -3.11
C LYS A 14 8.01 43.08 -4.27
N VAL A 15 8.54 43.11 -5.48
CA VAL A 15 7.89 42.57 -6.68
C VAL A 15 8.79 41.51 -7.31
N ASP A 16 8.37 40.26 -7.19
CA ASP A 16 8.96 39.15 -7.95
C ASP A 16 8.57 39.30 -9.42
N PHE A 17 9.53 39.72 -10.27
CA PHE A 17 9.32 39.90 -11.71
C PHE A 17 8.98 38.58 -12.44
N LEU A 18 9.15 37.41 -11.81
CA LEU A 18 8.67 36.13 -12.34
C LEU A 18 7.14 35.98 -12.24
N GLN A 19 6.44 36.80 -11.45
CA GLN A 19 4.97 36.78 -11.29
C GLN A 19 4.22 37.69 -12.28
N TRP A 20 4.82 38.03 -13.43
CA TRP A 20 4.09 38.74 -14.48
C TRP A 20 2.92 37.89 -15.01
N LYS A 21 1.70 38.44 -14.95
CA LYS A 21 0.46 37.74 -15.34
C LYS A 21 0.34 37.53 -16.85
N LYS A 22 0.95 36.46 -17.38
CA LYS A 22 0.49 35.75 -18.57
C LYS A 22 0.01 34.35 -18.17
N GLU A 23 -1.18 33.95 -18.60
CA GLU A 23 -1.86 32.73 -18.11
C GLU A 23 -1.13 31.42 -18.49
N ASP A 24 -0.30 31.41 -19.53
CA ASP A 24 0.49 30.24 -19.97
C ASP A 24 1.50 29.71 -18.92
N SER A 25 1.96 30.59 -18.02
CA SER A 25 3.04 30.32 -17.05
C SER A 25 2.74 29.16 -16.09
N LEU A 26 1.46 28.88 -15.80
CA LEU A 26 1.07 27.83 -14.84
C LEU A 26 1.36 26.41 -15.32
N ARG A 27 1.43 26.16 -16.64
CA ARG A 27 1.79 24.83 -17.19
C ARG A 27 3.31 24.65 -17.19
N GLU A 28 4.02 25.69 -17.56
CA GLU A 28 5.48 25.78 -17.53
C GLU A 28 6.04 25.53 -16.11
N ILE A 29 5.59 26.31 -15.12
CA ILE A 29 6.07 26.19 -13.72
C ILE A 29 5.87 24.78 -13.17
N LYS A 30 4.76 24.10 -13.53
CA LYS A 30 4.51 22.70 -13.14
C LYS A 30 5.48 21.71 -13.79
N VAL A 31 5.84 21.91 -15.06
CA VAL A 31 6.82 21.05 -15.76
C VAL A 31 8.24 21.31 -15.25
N VAL A 32 8.63 22.58 -15.10
CA VAL A 32 9.92 23.01 -14.53
C VAL A 32 10.15 22.39 -13.15
N ARG A 33 9.16 22.52 -12.24
CA ARG A 33 9.24 21.91 -10.89
C ARG A 33 9.21 20.38 -10.92
N LYS A 34 8.37 19.75 -11.75
CA LYS A 34 8.24 18.28 -11.80
C LYS A 34 9.49 17.57 -12.34
N TYR A 35 10.20 18.18 -13.30
CA TYR A 35 11.36 17.56 -13.96
C TYR A 35 12.69 18.25 -13.62
N PHE A 36 12.71 19.13 -12.60
CA PHE A 36 13.87 19.89 -12.14
C PHE A 36 14.65 20.54 -13.30
N LEU A 37 13.95 21.32 -14.14
CA LEU A 37 14.59 22.14 -15.17
C LEU A 37 15.28 23.33 -14.49
N GLN A 38 16.60 23.47 -14.68
CA GLN A 38 17.39 24.54 -14.04
C GLN A 38 17.32 25.84 -14.84
N GLN A 39 17.39 25.74 -16.18
CA GLN A 39 17.16 26.85 -17.10
C GLN A 39 15.70 26.86 -17.54
N ARG A 40 15.07 28.04 -17.57
CA ARG A 40 13.70 28.21 -18.10
C ARG A 40 13.70 28.09 -19.63
N GLU A 41 14.82 28.48 -20.21
CA GLU A 41 15.17 28.44 -21.62
C GLU A 41 15.00 27.02 -22.17
N ASP A 42 15.30 25.98 -21.39
CA ASP A 42 15.09 24.58 -21.79
C ASP A 42 13.62 24.24 -22.02
N TYR A 43 12.72 24.72 -21.16
CA TYR A 43 11.28 24.55 -21.37
C TYR A 43 10.86 25.20 -22.70
N HIS A 44 11.39 26.39 -23.02
CA HIS A 44 11.13 27.07 -24.29
C HIS A 44 11.78 26.34 -25.50
N LYS A 45 13.00 25.82 -25.38
CA LYS A 45 13.68 24.98 -26.40
C LYS A 45 12.82 23.75 -26.72
N TYR A 46 12.40 22.99 -25.70
CA TYR A 46 11.53 21.82 -25.89
C TYR A 46 10.14 22.21 -26.44
N ASN A 47 9.55 23.32 -26.00
CA ASN A 47 8.26 23.78 -26.52
C ASN A 47 8.32 24.18 -28.01
N LYS A 48 9.44 24.78 -28.44
CA LYS A 48 9.73 25.07 -29.86
C LYS A 48 9.89 23.76 -30.67
N LEU A 49 10.59 22.75 -30.13
CA LEU A 49 10.69 21.44 -30.77
C LEU A 49 9.33 20.75 -30.90
N VAL A 50 8.48 20.79 -29.87
CA VAL A 50 7.10 20.28 -29.90
C VAL A 50 6.29 21.00 -30.99
N GLY A 51 6.36 22.34 -31.04
CA GLY A 51 5.71 23.13 -32.10
C GLY A 51 6.17 22.76 -33.52
N ASN A 52 7.47 22.55 -33.71
CA ASN A 52 8.03 22.08 -34.98
C ASN A 52 7.53 20.69 -35.38
N ILE A 53 7.46 19.75 -34.43
CA ILE A 53 6.94 18.39 -34.66
C ILE A 53 5.46 18.43 -35.05
N ILE A 54 4.64 19.21 -34.35
CA ILE A 54 3.22 19.38 -34.68
C ILE A 54 3.06 20.04 -36.06
N SER A 55 3.87 21.06 -36.37
CA SER A 55 3.86 21.71 -37.69
C SER A 55 4.24 20.75 -38.83
N LEU A 56 5.28 19.94 -38.64
CA LEU A 56 5.71 18.93 -39.60
C LEU A 56 4.65 17.82 -39.78
N ALA A 57 4.11 17.30 -38.69
CA ALA A 57 3.04 16.29 -38.73
C ALA A 57 1.79 16.82 -39.45
N ASN A 58 1.44 18.10 -39.24
CA ASN A 58 0.36 18.76 -39.96
C ASN A 58 0.65 18.88 -41.46
N LYS A 59 1.86 19.31 -41.86
CA LYS A 59 2.25 19.42 -43.27
C LYS A 59 2.21 18.07 -43.99
N ILE A 60 2.76 17.01 -43.38
CA ILE A 60 2.72 15.65 -43.95
C ILE A 60 1.27 15.20 -44.14
N SER A 61 0.38 15.45 -43.16
CA SER A 61 -1.04 15.10 -43.26
C SER A 61 -1.89 15.94 -44.23
N LEU A 62 -1.30 16.90 -44.94
CA LEU A 62 -1.96 17.63 -46.04
C LEU A 62 -1.65 17.01 -47.42
N LEU A 63 -0.71 16.06 -47.50
CA LEU A 63 -0.44 15.27 -48.70
C LEU A 63 -1.50 14.17 -48.86
N ASP A 64 -1.70 13.67 -50.08
CA ASP A 64 -2.66 12.58 -50.33
C ASP A 64 -2.29 11.31 -49.54
N ASN A 65 -3.28 10.56 -49.07
CA ASN A 65 -3.07 9.26 -48.41
C ASN A 65 -2.41 8.22 -49.35
N ARG A 66 -2.47 8.43 -50.67
CA ARG A 66 -1.88 7.58 -51.71
C ARG A 66 -0.46 7.97 -52.13
N ASP A 67 0.07 9.09 -51.63
CA ASP A 67 1.41 9.57 -51.98
C ASP A 67 2.51 8.71 -51.29
N PRO A 68 3.41 8.04 -52.06
CA PRO A 68 4.54 7.29 -51.49
C PRO A 68 5.48 8.15 -50.65
N PHE A 69 5.66 9.42 -51.01
CA PHE A 69 6.49 10.36 -50.24
C PHE A 69 5.88 10.62 -48.87
N ARG A 70 4.56 10.82 -48.79
CA ARG A 70 3.85 10.94 -47.50
C ARG A 70 4.10 9.72 -46.61
N ALA A 71 3.90 8.51 -47.12
CA ALA A 71 4.11 7.28 -46.35
C ALA A 71 5.56 7.15 -45.82
N GLN A 72 6.55 7.53 -46.64
CA GLN A 72 7.95 7.59 -46.24
C GLN A 72 8.19 8.60 -45.10
N GLN A 73 7.63 9.81 -45.20
CA GLN A 73 7.78 10.85 -44.18
C GLN A 73 7.01 10.55 -42.88
N GLU A 74 5.82 9.92 -42.96
CA GLU A 74 5.10 9.44 -41.77
C GLU A 74 5.92 8.40 -41.00
N LYS A 75 6.50 7.41 -41.69
CA LYS A 75 7.39 6.42 -41.08
C LYS A 75 8.63 7.09 -40.48
N ALA A 76 9.35 7.92 -41.24
CA ALA A 76 10.58 8.55 -40.79
C ALA A 76 10.40 9.44 -39.54
N LEU A 77 9.28 10.16 -39.44
CA LEU A 77 8.96 10.96 -38.25
C LEU A 77 8.61 10.08 -37.05
N LEU A 78 7.79 9.03 -37.22
CA LEU A 78 7.45 8.09 -36.15
C LEU A 78 8.69 7.36 -35.62
N GLU A 79 9.51 6.81 -36.51
CA GLU A 79 10.73 6.08 -36.19
C GLU A 79 11.73 6.96 -35.43
N LYS A 80 11.93 8.21 -35.87
CA LYS A 80 12.80 9.17 -35.18
C LYS A 80 12.28 9.52 -33.78
N LEU A 81 10.97 9.76 -33.62
CA LEU A 81 10.37 10.05 -32.31
C LEU A 81 10.38 8.83 -31.38
N TYR A 82 10.25 7.62 -31.93
CA TYR A 82 10.35 6.37 -31.18
C TYR A 82 11.79 6.14 -30.68
N ASN A 83 12.79 6.27 -31.56
CA ASN A 83 14.20 6.11 -31.23
C ASN A 83 14.67 7.15 -30.19
N MET A 84 14.17 8.39 -30.27
CA MET A 84 14.39 9.41 -29.24
C MET A 84 13.66 9.14 -27.91
N GLY A 85 12.78 8.13 -27.82
CA GLY A 85 12.02 7.79 -26.61
C GLY A 85 10.87 8.75 -26.30
N ILE A 86 10.43 9.55 -27.28
CA ILE A 86 9.35 10.54 -27.15
C ILE A 86 7.98 9.88 -27.31
N VAL A 87 7.88 8.84 -28.15
CA VAL A 87 6.68 8.03 -28.39
C VAL A 87 6.97 6.52 -28.25
N ASN A 88 5.91 5.70 -28.22
CA ASN A 88 5.97 4.23 -28.11
C ASN A 88 5.71 3.54 -29.45
N ALA A 89 6.05 2.26 -29.60
CA ALA A 89 5.91 1.51 -30.86
C ALA A 89 4.45 1.45 -31.38
N THR A 90 3.47 1.47 -30.49
CA THR A 90 2.03 1.45 -30.78
C THR A 90 1.43 2.82 -31.15
N THR A 91 2.25 3.88 -31.28
CA THR A 91 1.78 5.26 -31.48
C THR A 91 1.39 5.50 -32.94
N LYS A 92 0.17 5.98 -33.21
CA LYS A 92 -0.29 6.29 -34.57
C LYS A 92 0.25 7.65 -35.03
N PHE A 93 0.37 7.88 -36.34
CA PHE A 93 0.87 9.15 -36.87
C PHE A 93 0.08 10.38 -36.36
N SER A 94 -1.24 10.24 -36.22
CA SER A 94 -2.13 11.27 -35.66
C SER A 94 -1.80 11.67 -34.21
N ASP A 95 -1.16 10.80 -33.44
CA ASP A 95 -0.71 11.08 -32.06
C ASP A 95 0.58 11.92 -32.01
N CYS A 96 1.31 12.09 -33.12
CA CYS A 96 2.43 13.04 -33.21
C CYS A 96 1.98 14.48 -32.90
N ARG A 97 0.70 14.80 -33.17
CA ARG A 97 0.06 16.08 -32.81
C ARG A 97 -0.15 16.25 -31.28
N LYS A 98 -0.02 15.18 -30.49
CA LYS A 98 -0.25 15.14 -29.03
C LYS A 98 1.06 15.13 -28.22
N VAL A 99 2.22 15.21 -28.87
CA VAL A 99 3.53 15.27 -28.20
C VAL A 99 3.59 16.49 -27.26
N THR A 100 4.27 16.35 -26.11
CA THR A 100 4.34 17.40 -25.09
C THR A 100 5.78 17.63 -24.60
N VAL A 101 6.06 18.81 -24.04
CA VAL A 101 7.36 19.12 -23.43
C VAL A 101 7.75 18.09 -22.36
N SER A 102 6.77 17.61 -21.59
CA SER A 102 6.95 16.53 -20.60
C SER A 102 7.46 15.21 -21.19
N ALA A 103 7.37 14.96 -22.51
CA ALA A 103 7.97 13.80 -23.15
C ALA A 103 9.49 13.98 -23.32
N PHE A 104 9.94 15.15 -23.77
CA PHE A 104 11.35 15.51 -23.81
C PHE A 104 11.97 15.52 -22.41
N CYS A 105 11.28 16.11 -21.42
CA CYS A 105 11.78 16.13 -20.04
C CYS A 105 12.00 14.72 -19.46
N ARG A 106 11.25 13.68 -19.88
CA ARG A 106 11.46 12.29 -19.45
C ARG A 106 12.73 11.64 -20.00
N ARG A 107 13.35 12.23 -21.03
CA ARG A 107 14.58 11.72 -21.67
C ARG A 107 15.85 12.47 -21.25
N ARG A 108 15.74 13.51 -20.42
CA ARG A 108 16.90 14.17 -19.79
C ARG A 108 17.70 13.16 -18.96
N LEU A 109 19.03 13.18 -19.09
CA LEU A 109 19.94 12.26 -18.41
C LEU A 109 19.67 12.11 -16.89
N PRO A 110 19.47 13.18 -16.09
CA PRO A 110 19.09 13.04 -14.67
C PRO A 110 17.80 12.27 -14.40
N ILE A 111 16.80 12.38 -15.28
CA ILE A 111 15.52 11.64 -15.14
C ILE A 111 15.69 10.18 -15.54
N VAL A 112 16.57 9.89 -16.51
CA VAL A 112 16.94 8.53 -16.89
C VAL A 112 17.75 7.87 -15.77
N MET A 113 18.71 8.56 -15.16
CA MET A 113 19.48 8.06 -14.02
C MET A 113 18.62 7.66 -12.83
N CYS A 114 17.62 8.48 -12.43
CA CYS A 114 16.71 8.09 -11.35
C CYS A 114 15.86 6.85 -11.71
N ARG A 115 15.51 6.67 -12.98
CA ARG A 115 14.80 5.48 -13.46
C ARG A 115 15.71 4.24 -13.50
N LEU A 116 17.01 4.43 -13.76
CA LEU A 116 18.07 3.41 -13.67
C LEU A 116 18.60 3.21 -12.23
N LYS A 117 17.98 3.83 -11.21
CA LYS A 117 18.41 3.81 -9.79
C LYS A 117 19.86 4.30 -9.54
N MET A 118 20.44 5.09 -10.44
CA MET A 118 21.79 5.67 -10.27
C MET A 118 21.84 6.88 -9.31
N ALA A 119 20.67 7.43 -8.95
CA ALA A 119 20.49 8.51 -7.99
C ALA A 119 19.04 8.46 -7.47
N GLU A 120 18.82 8.72 -6.19
CA GLU A 120 17.50 8.64 -5.56
C GLU A 120 16.61 9.84 -5.92
N THR A 121 17.22 11.01 -6.15
CA THR A 121 16.48 12.24 -6.48
C THR A 121 17.00 12.90 -7.75
N VAL A 122 16.10 13.59 -8.48
CA VAL A 122 16.48 14.32 -9.71
C VAL A 122 17.51 15.42 -9.44
N LYS A 123 17.47 16.05 -8.26
CA LYS A 123 18.43 17.08 -7.85
C LYS A 123 19.84 16.49 -7.65
N GLU A 124 19.92 15.32 -7.02
CA GLU A 124 21.17 14.56 -6.87
C GLU A 124 21.68 14.08 -8.23
N ALA A 125 20.81 13.53 -9.07
CA ALA A 125 21.15 13.09 -10.42
C ALA A 125 21.71 14.24 -11.29
N VAL A 126 21.11 15.43 -11.20
CA VAL A 126 21.63 16.67 -11.79
C VAL A 126 23.04 16.96 -11.26
N THR A 127 23.22 16.94 -9.94
CA THR A 127 24.52 17.21 -9.29
C THR A 127 25.61 16.26 -9.79
N PHE A 128 25.32 14.95 -9.94
CA PHE A 128 26.29 13.96 -10.45
C PHE A 128 26.62 14.16 -11.93
N VAL A 129 25.68 14.63 -12.75
CA VAL A 129 25.94 15.02 -14.14
C VAL A 129 26.86 16.25 -14.17
N GLU A 130 26.51 17.33 -13.46
CA GLU A 130 27.31 18.57 -13.42
C GLU A 130 28.74 18.34 -12.89
N GLN A 131 28.92 17.41 -11.96
CA GLN A 131 30.23 16.98 -11.43
C GLN A 131 30.99 16.01 -12.36
N GLY A 132 30.48 15.72 -13.57
CA GLY A 132 31.14 14.86 -14.55
C GLY A 132 31.32 13.42 -14.09
N HIS A 133 30.42 12.90 -13.25
CA HIS A 133 30.52 11.53 -12.73
C HIS A 133 29.85 10.48 -13.63
N ILE A 134 29.13 10.93 -14.67
CA ILE A 134 28.29 10.11 -15.55
C ILE A 134 28.79 10.21 -16.99
N ARG A 135 28.84 9.07 -17.69
CA ARG A 135 29.06 8.98 -19.13
C ARG A 135 27.90 8.28 -19.83
N VAL A 136 27.73 8.59 -21.10
CA VAL A 136 26.78 7.93 -22.01
C VAL A 136 27.60 7.36 -23.15
N GLY A 137 27.77 6.04 -23.17
CA GLY A 137 28.79 5.40 -24.00
C GLY A 137 30.19 5.88 -23.62
N PRO A 138 31.06 6.24 -24.59
CA PRO A 138 32.44 6.67 -24.30
C PRO A 138 32.55 8.10 -23.76
N GLN A 139 31.51 8.93 -23.87
CA GLN A 139 31.59 10.36 -23.56
C GLN A 139 31.05 10.68 -22.16
N THR A 140 31.87 11.35 -21.33
CA THR A 140 31.42 11.97 -20.07
C THR A 140 30.46 13.11 -20.41
N VAL A 141 29.30 13.14 -19.75
CA VAL A 141 28.26 14.16 -19.97
C VAL A 141 28.15 15.04 -18.73
N THR A 142 28.35 16.35 -18.92
CA THR A 142 28.23 17.37 -17.87
C THR A 142 26.98 18.24 -17.97
N ASP A 143 26.20 18.11 -19.05
CA ASP A 143 24.97 18.89 -19.28
C ASP A 143 23.72 18.14 -18.80
N PRO A 144 23.01 18.63 -17.77
CA PRO A 144 21.74 18.06 -17.33
C PRO A 144 20.60 18.15 -18.35
N ALA A 145 20.70 18.96 -19.41
CA ALA A 145 19.74 19.01 -20.50
C ALA A 145 19.95 17.91 -21.56
N PHE A 146 21.07 17.16 -21.52
CA PHE A 146 21.36 16.07 -22.45
C PHE A 146 20.22 15.04 -22.54
N LEU A 147 19.77 14.75 -23.76
CA LEU A 147 18.66 13.83 -24.03
C LEU A 147 19.18 12.46 -24.46
N VAL A 148 18.95 11.45 -23.61
CA VAL A 148 19.33 10.06 -23.86
C VAL A 148 18.29 9.42 -24.80
N THR A 149 18.69 8.91 -25.97
CA THR A 149 17.82 8.11 -26.85
C THR A 149 17.47 6.77 -26.20
N ARG A 150 16.56 5.96 -26.79
CA ARG A 150 16.34 4.58 -26.32
C ARG A 150 17.65 3.77 -26.35
N THR A 151 18.35 3.82 -27.48
CA THR A 151 19.61 3.09 -27.71
C THR A 151 20.79 3.57 -26.87
N MET A 152 20.76 4.78 -26.31
CA MET A 152 21.80 5.30 -25.42
C MET A 152 21.56 4.95 -23.94
N GLU A 153 20.38 4.41 -23.59
CA GLU A 153 19.96 4.20 -22.21
C GLU A 153 20.79 3.14 -21.49
N ASP A 154 21.10 2.04 -22.18
CA ASP A 154 21.87 0.92 -21.65
C ASP A 154 23.37 1.27 -21.46
N TYR A 155 23.82 2.36 -22.08
CA TYR A 155 25.19 2.85 -22.03
C TYR A 155 25.40 3.99 -21.01
N VAL A 156 24.38 4.35 -20.23
CA VAL A 156 24.51 5.33 -19.14
C VAL A 156 25.25 4.68 -17.97
N THR A 157 26.49 5.08 -17.73
CA THR A 157 27.37 4.45 -16.73
C THR A 157 28.19 5.47 -15.93
N TRP A 158 28.74 5.03 -14.80
CA TRP A 158 29.67 5.85 -14.00
C TRP A 158 31.05 5.96 -14.66
N VAL A 159 31.59 7.17 -14.70
CA VAL A 159 32.96 7.48 -15.16
C VAL A 159 33.99 6.80 -14.26
N ASP A 160 34.98 6.15 -14.87
CA ASP A 160 35.95 5.27 -14.16
C ASP A 160 36.76 6.01 -13.08
N THR A 161 37.09 7.27 -13.30
CA THR A 161 37.83 8.11 -12.34
C THR A 161 36.97 8.65 -11.19
N SER A 162 35.64 8.51 -11.22
CA SER A 162 34.73 9.13 -10.24
C SER A 162 35.03 8.65 -8.82
N LYS A 163 35.01 9.59 -7.85
CA LYS A 163 35.09 9.27 -6.41
C LYS A 163 33.87 8.47 -5.95
N ILE A 164 32.70 8.70 -6.56
CA ILE A 164 31.48 7.92 -6.27
C ILE A 164 31.64 6.50 -6.80
N LYS A 165 32.08 6.33 -8.06
CA LYS A 165 32.36 4.98 -8.60
C LYS A 165 33.39 4.24 -7.76
N ARG A 166 34.49 4.89 -7.35
CA ARG A 166 35.50 4.29 -6.46
C ARG A 166 34.99 4.00 -5.05
N LYS A 167 33.95 4.71 -4.54
CA LYS A 167 33.29 4.38 -3.27
C LYS A 167 32.34 3.19 -3.43
N ILE A 168 31.57 3.13 -4.52
CA ILE A 168 30.71 1.98 -4.87
C ILE A 168 31.56 0.73 -5.10
N MET A 169 32.63 0.83 -5.90
CA MET A 169 33.58 -0.26 -6.11
C MET A 169 34.23 -0.68 -4.79
N LYS A 170 34.77 0.23 -3.97
CA LYS A 170 35.27 -0.16 -2.63
C LYS A 170 34.22 -0.78 -1.69
N TYR A 171 32.93 -0.58 -1.93
CA TYR A 171 31.85 -1.26 -1.19
C TYR A 171 31.55 -2.65 -1.76
N ASN A 172 31.63 -2.80 -3.08
CA ASN A 172 31.54 -4.10 -3.77
C ASN A 172 32.79 -4.97 -3.49
N ASP A 173 33.98 -4.37 -3.51
CA ASP A 173 35.27 -5.02 -3.21
C ASP A 173 35.34 -5.42 -1.73
N LYS A 174 34.81 -4.60 -0.81
CA LYS A 174 34.63 -4.98 0.61
C LYS A 174 33.49 -5.98 0.86
N SER A 175 32.61 -6.22 -0.12
CA SER A 175 31.61 -7.31 -0.06
C SER A 175 31.97 -8.51 -0.94
N THR A 176 33.20 -8.56 -1.46
CA THR A 176 33.82 -9.76 -2.05
C THR A 176 35.07 -10.20 -1.30
N ALA A 177 35.77 -9.29 -0.59
CA ALA A 177 36.81 -9.63 0.38
C ALA A 177 36.23 -10.20 1.69
N GLY A 178 35.78 -11.46 1.67
CA GLY A 178 35.41 -12.20 2.88
C GLY A 178 33.99 -12.80 2.92
N ILE A 179 33.30 -12.91 1.78
CA ILE A 179 32.10 -13.77 1.67
C ILE A 179 32.52 -15.05 0.96
N GLU A 180 32.66 -16.15 1.70
CA GLU A 180 32.63 -17.49 1.11
C GLU A 180 31.27 -17.67 0.43
N ARG A 181 31.26 -18.18 -0.81
CA ARG A 181 29.98 -18.45 -1.50
C ARG A 181 29.22 -19.49 -0.69
N ALA A 182 27.96 -19.20 -0.36
CA ALA A 182 27.15 -20.09 0.47
C ALA A 182 27.00 -21.46 -0.22
N HIS A 183 27.17 -22.54 0.56
CA HIS A 183 27.23 -23.97 0.15
C HIS A 183 25.91 -24.54 -0.42
N ARG A 184 25.39 -23.85 -1.43
CA ARG A 184 24.01 -23.91 -1.91
C ARG A 184 23.96 -24.22 -3.40
N ALA A 185 22.91 -24.95 -3.80
CA ALA A 185 22.53 -25.09 -5.20
C ALA A 185 21.07 -24.71 -5.45
N ILE A 186 20.80 -24.03 -6.57
CA ILE A 186 19.45 -23.63 -6.99
C ILE A 186 18.92 -24.60 -8.04
N LEU A 187 17.68 -25.05 -7.88
CA LEU A 187 17.08 -26.14 -8.65
C LEU A 187 15.79 -25.70 -9.36
N PHE A 188 15.73 -25.90 -10.68
CA PHE A 188 14.57 -25.59 -11.52
C PHE A 188 13.83 -26.86 -12.01
N PRO A 189 12.48 -26.92 -11.94
CA PRO A 189 11.73 -28.14 -12.21
C PRO A 189 11.50 -28.42 -13.70
N GLY A 190 11.42 -29.71 -14.03
CA GLY A 190 10.98 -30.21 -15.34
C GLY A 190 9.45 -30.34 -15.48
N GLN A 191 9.06 -30.86 -16.64
CA GLN A 191 7.66 -31.14 -17.02
C GLN A 191 6.98 -32.12 -16.04
N GLY A 192 5.67 -31.94 -15.83
CA GLY A 192 4.89 -32.62 -14.78
C GLY A 192 4.64 -31.71 -13.55
N SER A 193 5.29 -30.56 -13.48
CA SER A 193 5.16 -29.59 -12.39
C SER A 193 4.05 -28.53 -12.58
N GLN A 194 3.46 -28.46 -13.78
CA GLN A 194 2.50 -27.43 -14.20
C GLN A 194 1.08 -27.67 -13.69
N TYR A 195 0.41 -26.60 -13.25
CA TYR A 195 -0.99 -26.62 -12.82
C TYR A 195 -1.69 -25.28 -13.11
N VAL A 196 -2.99 -25.30 -13.39
CA VAL A 196 -3.76 -24.07 -13.69
C VAL A 196 -3.81 -23.16 -12.47
N GLY A 197 -3.57 -21.86 -12.67
CA GLY A 197 -3.48 -20.85 -11.63
C GLY A 197 -2.06 -20.66 -11.05
N MET A 198 -1.06 -21.43 -11.48
CA MET A 198 0.33 -21.19 -11.05
C MET A 198 0.82 -19.79 -11.45
N GLY A 199 1.63 -19.15 -10.60
CA GLY A 199 2.14 -17.79 -10.83
C GLY A 199 1.13 -16.64 -10.76
N LYS A 200 -0.19 -16.90 -10.85
CA LYS A 200 -1.25 -15.87 -10.91
C LYS A 200 -1.21 -14.88 -9.73
N ASP A 201 -0.95 -15.38 -8.53
CA ASP A 201 -0.83 -14.52 -7.34
C ASP A 201 0.43 -13.62 -7.42
N LEU A 202 1.54 -14.13 -7.95
CA LEU A 202 2.78 -13.35 -8.12
C LEU A 202 2.60 -12.24 -9.17
N TYR A 203 1.99 -12.58 -10.30
CA TYR A 203 1.62 -11.64 -11.37
C TYR A 203 0.77 -10.47 -10.85
N ASN A 204 -0.24 -10.77 -10.01
CA ASN A 204 -1.13 -9.76 -9.43
C ASN A 204 -0.49 -8.96 -8.28
N LEU A 205 0.38 -9.58 -7.47
CA LEU A 205 1.00 -8.93 -6.31
C LEU A 205 2.20 -8.06 -6.66
N TYR A 206 2.99 -8.45 -7.67
CA TYR A 206 4.30 -7.88 -7.99
C TYR A 206 4.38 -7.39 -9.46
N PRO A 207 3.71 -6.26 -9.78
CA PRO A 207 3.60 -5.74 -11.14
C PRO A 207 4.90 -5.16 -11.74
N ARG A 208 6.02 -5.15 -10.99
CA ARG A 208 7.33 -4.64 -11.44
C ARG A 208 8.37 -5.75 -11.68
N SER A 209 7.99 -7.01 -11.48
CA SER A 209 8.89 -8.16 -11.53
C SER A 209 8.17 -9.35 -12.17
N ALA A 210 7.42 -10.15 -11.41
CA ALA A 210 6.68 -11.30 -11.94
C ALA A 210 5.81 -10.94 -13.16
N LYS A 211 5.08 -9.82 -13.11
CA LYS A 211 4.27 -9.39 -14.25
C LYS A 211 5.09 -9.13 -15.52
N LEU A 212 6.28 -8.54 -15.42
CA LEU A 212 7.10 -8.25 -16.58
C LEU A 212 7.61 -9.54 -17.25
N VAL A 213 7.97 -10.55 -16.45
CA VAL A 213 8.36 -11.88 -16.96
C VAL A 213 7.21 -12.56 -17.72
N PHE A 214 5.99 -12.50 -17.20
CA PHE A 214 4.80 -13.04 -17.88
C PHE A 214 4.43 -12.24 -19.13
N ASP A 215 4.47 -10.90 -19.07
CA ASP A 215 4.19 -10.03 -20.21
C ASP A 215 5.22 -10.21 -21.34
N GLU A 216 6.51 -10.36 -21.03
CA GLU A 216 7.57 -10.65 -22.02
C GLU A 216 7.35 -12.03 -22.66
N ALA A 217 7.01 -13.06 -21.88
CA ALA A 217 6.74 -14.40 -22.42
C ALA A 217 5.50 -14.43 -23.34
N ASP A 218 4.46 -13.65 -23.03
CA ASP A 218 3.29 -13.46 -23.91
C ASP A 218 3.67 -12.71 -25.21
N GLU A 219 4.50 -11.67 -25.13
CA GLU A 219 4.98 -10.91 -26.30
C GLU A 219 5.90 -11.76 -27.19
N ALA A 220 6.78 -12.55 -26.58
CA ALA A 220 7.70 -13.47 -27.25
C ALA A 220 6.97 -14.58 -28.04
N LEU A 221 5.88 -15.14 -27.49
CA LEU A 221 5.07 -16.17 -28.16
C LEU A 221 3.95 -15.61 -29.05
N LYS A 222 3.58 -14.34 -28.90
CA LYS A 222 2.44 -13.69 -29.59
C LYS A 222 1.11 -14.42 -29.37
N TYR A 223 1.03 -15.19 -28.29
CA TYR A 223 -0.10 -16.01 -27.88
C TYR A 223 -0.21 -15.92 -26.35
N GLY A 224 -1.42 -15.84 -25.82
CA GLY A 224 -1.68 -15.65 -24.38
C GLY A 224 -1.34 -16.87 -23.52
N LEU A 225 -0.05 -17.10 -23.30
CA LEU A 225 0.50 -18.09 -22.40
C LEU A 225 0.03 -17.81 -20.97
N SER A 226 0.09 -16.57 -20.49
CA SER A 226 -0.40 -16.20 -19.14
C SER A 226 -1.87 -16.53 -18.95
N ALA A 227 -2.72 -16.29 -19.97
CA ALA A 227 -4.13 -16.67 -19.91
C ALA A 227 -4.33 -18.19 -19.83
N LEU A 228 -3.56 -18.96 -20.62
CA LEU A 228 -3.56 -20.43 -20.56
C LEU A 228 -3.08 -20.97 -19.21
N ILE A 229 -2.09 -20.32 -18.59
CA ILE A 229 -1.57 -20.66 -17.26
C ILE A 229 -2.59 -20.33 -16.16
N PHE A 230 -3.19 -19.14 -16.19
CA PHE A 230 -4.00 -18.62 -15.09
C PHE A 230 -5.45 -19.11 -15.09
N GLU A 231 -6.02 -19.40 -16.28
CA GLU A 231 -7.46 -19.63 -16.47
C GLU A 231 -7.79 -20.69 -17.54
N GLY A 232 -6.78 -21.26 -18.21
CA GLY A 232 -6.97 -22.25 -19.27
C GLY A 232 -7.35 -23.65 -18.78
N LYS A 233 -7.74 -24.53 -19.71
CA LYS A 233 -8.01 -25.95 -19.41
C LYS A 233 -6.72 -26.69 -19.02
N GLN A 234 -6.77 -27.44 -17.93
CA GLN A 234 -5.64 -28.21 -17.39
C GLN A 234 -5.08 -29.25 -18.39
N GLU A 235 -5.92 -29.79 -19.27
CA GLU A 235 -5.51 -30.68 -20.37
C GLU A 235 -4.63 -29.94 -21.38
N LYS A 236 -5.07 -28.75 -21.83
CA LYS A 236 -4.30 -27.93 -22.77
C LYS A 236 -2.98 -27.44 -22.17
N LEU A 237 -2.97 -27.08 -20.89
CA LEU A 237 -1.74 -26.76 -20.15
C LEU A 237 -0.83 -27.98 -19.91
N LYS A 238 -1.36 -29.22 -19.98
CA LYS A 238 -0.56 -30.46 -19.90
C LYS A 238 0.17 -30.80 -21.19
N LEU A 239 -0.31 -30.36 -22.35
CA LEU A 239 0.35 -30.57 -23.64
C LEU A 239 1.77 -29.99 -23.60
N THR A 240 2.73 -30.76 -24.13
CA THR A 240 4.18 -30.53 -23.98
C THR A 240 4.62 -29.14 -24.44
N GLU A 241 4.09 -28.66 -25.57
CA GLU A 241 4.36 -27.34 -26.13
C GLU A 241 3.79 -26.16 -25.31
N ASN A 242 2.82 -26.41 -24.43
CA ASN A 242 2.28 -25.41 -23.52
C ASN A 242 2.95 -25.51 -22.14
N ALA A 243 3.17 -26.74 -21.65
CA ALA A 243 3.77 -27.02 -20.35
C ALA A 243 5.21 -26.47 -20.24
N GLN A 244 6.02 -26.62 -21.29
CA GLN A 244 7.42 -26.22 -21.28
C GLN A 244 7.64 -24.70 -21.07
N PRO A 245 7.14 -23.80 -21.92
CA PRO A 245 7.28 -22.35 -21.70
C PRO A 245 6.57 -21.90 -20.43
N ALA A 246 5.47 -22.55 -20.03
CA ALA A 246 4.72 -22.18 -18.83
C ALA A 246 5.49 -22.41 -17.52
N ILE A 247 6.22 -23.53 -17.40
CA ILE A 247 7.04 -23.83 -16.22
C ILE A 247 8.24 -22.87 -16.15
N LEU A 248 8.92 -22.65 -17.28
CA LEU A 248 10.06 -21.73 -17.38
C LEU A 248 9.65 -20.31 -16.96
N THR A 249 8.59 -19.77 -17.57
CA THR A 249 8.05 -18.43 -17.25
C THR A 249 7.66 -18.31 -15.77
N THR A 250 6.94 -19.30 -15.22
CA THR A 250 6.51 -19.27 -13.81
C THR A 250 7.71 -19.30 -12.85
N SER A 251 8.75 -20.07 -13.17
CA SER A 251 9.94 -20.22 -12.32
C SER A 251 10.83 -18.97 -12.36
N LEU A 252 10.96 -18.33 -13.52
CA LEU A 252 11.67 -17.05 -13.65
C LEU A 252 10.85 -15.88 -13.06
N ALA A 253 9.52 -15.92 -13.11
CA ALA A 253 8.68 -14.94 -12.42
C ALA A 253 8.82 -15.02 -10.89
N MET A 254 9.06 -16.23 -10.35
CA MET A 254 9.43 -16.43 -8.94
C MET A 254 10.81 -15.83 -8.63
N LEU A 255 11.84 -16.13 -9.43
CA LEU A 255 13.19 -15.57 -9.24
C LEU A 255 13.23 -14.04 -9.35
N SER A 256 12.57 -13.49 -10.37
CA SER A 256 12.49 -12.04 -10.63
C SER A 256 11.89 -11.26 -9.45
N VAL A 257 10.92 -11.84 -8.73
CA VAL A 257 10.39 -11.24 -7.49
C VAL A 257 11.47 -11.16 -6.42
N LEU A 258 12.30 -12.21 -6.27
CA LEU A 258 13.43 -12.20 -5.33
C LEU A 258 14.47 -11.15 -5.71
N GLU A 259 14.90 -11.11 -6.97
CA GLU A 259 15.93 -10.17 -7.45
C GLU A 259 15.46 -8.71 -7.34
N ILE A 260 14.24 -8.39 -7.80
CA ILE A 260 13.78 -7.01 -7.97
C ILE A 260 13.11 -6.43 -6.72
N GLU A 261 12.33 -7.22 -5.98
CA GLU A 261 11.57 -6.74 -4.81
C GLU A 261 12.31 -7.02 -3.48
N PHE A 262 13.21 -8.02 -3.44
CA PHE A 262 13.96 -8.40 -2.22
C PHE A 262 15.49 -8.27 -2.33
N GLY A 263 16.05 -7.96 -3.51
CA GLY A 263 17.49 -7.74 -3.70
C GLY A 263 18.35 -9.02 -3.71
N PHE A 264 17.75 -10.17 -3.97
CA PHE A 264 18.46 -11.44 -4.15
C PHE A 264 19.44 -11.36 -5.33
N ASP A 265 20.62 -11.96 -5.19
CA ASP A 265 21.60 -12.05 -6.27
C ASP A 265 22.03 -13.52 -6.44
N ILE A 266 21.58 -14.13 -7.54
CA ILE A 266 21.90 -15.53 -7.87
C ILE A 266 23.40 -15.79 -7.92
N ALA A 267 24.21 -14.80 -8.30
CA ALA A 267 25.68 -14.92 -8.38
C ALA A 267 26.39 -14.98 -7.01
N LYS A 268 25.64 -14.76 -5.92
CA LYS A 268 26.14 -14.78 -4.54
C LYS A 268 25.50 -15.87 -3.69
N ALA A 269 24.21 -16.15 -3.93
CA ALA A 269 23.40 -17.05 -3.12
C ALA A 269 23.61 -18.56 -3.40
N CYS A 270 24.41 -18.94 -4.40
CA CYS A 270 24.72 -20.33 -4.71
C CYS A 270 26.05 -20.52 -5.46
N ASN A 271 26.61 -21.72 -5.37
CA ASN A 271 27.79 -22.13 -6.15
C ASN A 271 27.40 -22.76 -7.49
N GLN A 272 26.24 -23.41 -7.53
CA GLN A 272 25.77 -24.18 -8.69
C GLN A 272 24.28 -23.97 -8.95
N VAL A 273 23.88 -24.08 -10.21
CA VAL A 273 22.48 -24.05 -10.64
C VAL A 273 22.20 -25.28 -11.49
N LEU A 274 21.03 -25.90 -11.27
CA LEU A 274 20.61 -27.10 -11.98
C LEU A 274 19.15 -26.97 -12.38
N GLY A 275 18.73 -27.75 -13.38
CA GLY A 275 17.31 -27.93 -13.62
C GLY A 275 17.01 -29.16 -14.45
N HIS A 276 15.91 -29.84 -14.13
CA HIS A 276 15.61 -31.18 -14.65
C HIS A 276 15.03 -31.10 -16.07
N SER A 277 15.75 -31.66 -17.05
CA SER A 277 15.38 -31.64 -18.48
C SER A 277 15.10 -30.21 -18.98
N LEU A 278 13.83 -29.83 -19.13
CA LEU A 278 13.37 -28.46 -19.37
C LEU A 278 14.01 -27.43 -18.43
N GLY A 279 14.16 -27.78 -17.14
CA GLY A 279 14.66 -26.85 -16.12
C GLY A 279 16.07 -26.32 -16.39
N GLU A 280 16.86 -27.00 -17.23
CA GLU A 280 18.19 -26.56 -17.65
C GLU A 280 18.14 -25.26 -18.47
N TYR A 281 17.12 -25.10 -19.33
CA TYR A 281 16.87 -23.84 -20.03
C TYR A 281 16.51 -22.72 -19.04
N THR A 282 15.71 -23.02 -18.03
CA THR A 282 15.38 -22.08 -16.93
C THR A 282 16.65 -21.69 -16.14
N ALA A 283 17.55 -22.63 -15.88
CA ALA A 283 18.82 -22.40 -15.19
C ALA A 283 19.76 -21.48 -16.00
N LEU A 284 19.82 -21.65 -17.33
CA LEU A 284 20.62 -20.81 -18.21
C LEU A 284 20.07 -19.37 -18.31
N VAL A 285 18.75 -19.17 -18.32
CA VAL A 285 18.18 -17.81 -18.24
C VAL A 285 18.42 -17.18 -16.87
N ALA A 286 18.20 -17.94 -15.79
CA ALA A 286 18.45 -17.47 -14.42
C ALA A 286 19.92 -17.03 -14.20
N THR A 287 20.86 -17.75 -14.80
CA THR A 287 22.31 -17.43 -14.77
C THR A 287 22.76 -16.48 -15.88
N LYS A 288 21.81 -15.80 -16.56
CA LYS A 288 22.06 -14.73 -17.55
C LYS A 288 22.86 -15.20 -18.79
N SER A 289 22.82 -16.51 -19.07
CA SER A 289 23.44 -17.16 -20.24
C SER A 289 22.57 -17.05 -21.50
N MET A 290 21.24 -16.99 -21.35
CA MET A 290 20.26 -16.90 -22.43
C MET A 290 19.17 -15.87 -22.07
N SER A 291 18.55 -15.21 -23.05
CA SER A 291 17.42 -14.30 -22.77
C SER A 291 16.12 -15.07 -22.46
N LEU A 292 15.20 -14.43 -21.74
CA LEU A 292 13.87 -14.98 -21.47
C LEU A 292 13.07 -15.15 -22.77
N THR A 293 13.01 -14.12 -23.61
CA THR A 293 12.38 -14.14 -24.95
C THR A 293 12.85 -15.32 -25.79
N ASP A 294 14.16 -15.53 -25.95
CA ASP A 294 14.73 -16.62 -26.76
C ASP A 294 14.41 -17.99 -26.14
N ALA A 295 14.61 -18.12 -24.82
CA ALA A 295 14.37 -19.38 -24.12
C ALA A 295 12.91 -19.82 -24.19
N VAL A 296 11.96 -18.89 -24.03
CA VAL A 296 10.52 -19.17 -24.14
C VAL A 296 10.16 -19.66 -25.55
N GLN A 297 10.75 -19.07 -26.61
CA GLN A 297 10.57 -19.54 -27.99
C GLN A 297 11.24 -20.91 -28.24
N LEU A 298 12.46 -21.12 -27.74
CA LEU A 298 13.17 -22.39 -27.86
C LEU A 298 12.44 -23.54 -27.15
N VAL A 299 12.00 -23.38 -25.89
CA VAL A 299 11.32 -24.46 -25.17
C VAL A 299 9.90 -24.70 -25.70
N ARG A 300 9.26 -23.68 -26.30
CA ARG A 300 8.04 -23.86 -27.07
C ARG A 300 8.28 -24.76 -28.28
N LEU A 301 9.26 -24.42 -29.12
CA LEU A 301 9.61 -25.18 -30.32
C LEU A 301 10.06 -26.61 -29.97
N ARG A 302 10.86 -26.80 -28.91
CA ARG A 302 11.27 -28.09 -28.36
C ARG A 302 10.05 -28.95 -28.05
N GLY A 303 9.05 -28.41 -27.35
CA GLY A 303 7.84 -29.15 -27.00
C GLY A 303 6.98 -29.53 -28.21
N GLU A 304 6.88 -28.67 -29.23
CA GLU A 304 6.20 -29.00 -30.49
C GLU A 304 6.97 -30.06 -31.30
N ALA A 305 8.30 -29.92 -31.40
CA ALA A 305 9.15 -30.82 -32.17
C ALA A 305 9.20 -32.23 -31.56
N MET A 306 9.33 -32.35 -30.24
CA MET A 306 9.29 -33.64 -29.53
C MET A 306 7.96 -34.37 -29.72
N THR A 307 6.82 -33.66 -29.69
CA THR A 307 5.50 -34.25 -29.96
C THR A 307 5.34 -34.62 -31.44
N ARG A 308 5.88 -33.81 -32.36
CA ARG A 308 5.83 -34.06 -33.82
C ARG A 308 6.69 -35.26 -34.25
N ALA A 309 7.81 -35.51 -33.58
CA ALA A 309 8.79 -36.55 -33.93
C ALA A 309 8.28 -38.00 -33.83
N VAL A 310 7.10 -38.23 -33.24
CA VAL A 310 6.45 -39.55 -33.15
C VAL A 310 5.01 -39.58 -33.67
N ALA A 311 4.59 -38.55 -34.40
CA ALA A 311 3.25 -38.50 -35.00
C ALA A 311 3.00 -39.62 -36.03
N ASP A 312 4.07 -40.13 -36.66
CA ASP A 312 4.04 -41.27 -37.58
C ASP A 312 3.92 -42.63 -36.86
N LYS A 313 4.29 -42.72 -35.57
CA LYS A 313 4.33 -43.97 -34.80
C LYS A 313 2.96 -44.44 -34.28
N GLN A 314 1.90 -43.64 -34.47
CA GLN A 314 0.51 -43.96 -34.09
C GLN A 314 0.32 -44.42 -32.63
N GLY A 315 1.18 -43.95 -31.70
CA GLY A 315 1.12 -44.33 -30.29
C GLY A 315 1.87 -45.60 -29.90
N ASN A 316 2.65 -46.22 -30.80
CA ASN A 316 3.53 -47.36 -30.50
C ASN A 316 4.80 -46.96 -29.70
N THR A 317 4.69 -45.99 -28.80
CA THR A 317 5.79 -45.44 -27.99
C THR A 317 5.36 -45.25 -26.54
N ALA A 318 6.25 -45.53 -25.59
CA ALA A 318 5.96 -45.47 -24.17
C ALA A 318 7.09 -44.81 -23.34
N MET A 319 6.75 -44.43 -22.12
CA MET A 319 7.70 -44.13 -21.04
C MET A 319 7.21 -44.75 -19.74
N SER A 320 8.08 -45.43 -19.00
CA SER A 320 7.71 -46.10 -17.74
C SER A 320 8.75 -45.84 -16.66
N ALA A 321 8.29 -45.46 -15.47
CA ALA A 321 9.11 -45.25 -14.28
C ALA A 321 9.30 -46.57 -13.53
N LEU A 322 10.53 -47.04 -13.49
CA LEU A 322 10.96 -48.21 -12.74
C LEU A 322 11.30 -47.81 -11.30
N VAL A 323 10.72 -48.53 -10.33
CA VAL A 323 11.16 -48.50 -8.94
C VAL A 323 12.35 -49.44 -8.83
N VAL A 324 13.56 -48.87 -8.77
CA VAL A 324 14.81 -49.62 -8.69
C VAL A 324 14.98 -50.21 -7.29
N ARG A 325 15.51 -51.42 -7.18
CA ARG A 325 15.85 -52.00 -5.86
C ARG A 325 17.12 -51.35 -5.31
N LYS A 326 17.23 -51.31 -3.97
CA LYS A 326 18.42 -50.80 -3.28
C LYS A 326 19.68 -51.48 -3.83
N ASP A 327 20.70 -50.69 -4.11
CA ASP A 327 22.01 -51.14 -4.61
C ASP A 327 21.94 -51.95 -5.93
N LYS A 328 20.99 -51.62 -6.84
CA LYS A 328 20.80 -52.29 -8.14
C LYS A 328 20.71 -51.34 -9.36
N LEU A 329 21.13 -50.08 -9.22
CA LEU A 329 21.12 -49.11 -10.33
C LEU A 329 22.08 -49.52 -11.45
N ILE A 330 23.32 -49.90 -11.12
CA ILE A 330 24.37 -50.22 -12.09
C ILE A 330 24.03 -51.50 -12.87
N GLU A 331 23.49 -52.53 -12.21
CA GLU A 331 23.03 -53.74 -12.90
C GLU A 331 21.76 -53.50 -13.73
N LEU A 332 20.91 -52.55 -13.34
CA LEU A 332 19.76 -52.14 -14.15
C LEU A 332 20.18 -51.40 -15.42
N GLU A 333 21.16 -50.50 -15.35
CA GLU A 333 21.72 -49.82 -16.53
C GLU A 333 22.31 -50.84 -17.51
N LYS A 334 23.23 -51.71 -17.04
CA LYS A 334 23.84 -52.75 -17.88
C LYS A 334 22.83 -53.73 -18.47
N ALA A 335 21.86 -54.18 -17.66
CA ALA A 335 20.82 -55.08 -18.16
C ALA A 335 19.89 -54.40 -19.18
N LEU A 336 19.74 -53.07 -19.16
CA LEU A 336 18.99 -52.37 -20.21
C LEU A 336 19.78 -52.30 -21.52
N GLU A 337 21.11 -52.11 -21.45
CA GLU A 337 22.00 -52.20 -22.62
C GLU A 337 21.94 -53.60 -23.24
N GLU A 338 22.04 -54.66 -22.44
CA GLU A 338 21.85 -56.05 -22.87
C GLU A 338 20.47 -56.24 -23.54
N ILE A 339 19.38 -55.85 -22.87
CA ILE A 339 18.01 -55.97 -23.39
C ILE A 339 17.85 -55.22 -24.72
N GLN A 340 18.46 -54.04 -24.88
CA GLN A 340 18.42 -53.31 -26.15
C GLN A 340 19.17 -54.05 -27.28
N THR A 341 20.22 -54.81 -26.99
CA THR A 341 20.86 -55.69 -27.99
C THR A 341 20.06 -56.96 -28.29
N GLU A 342 19.20 -57.40 -27.36
CA GLU A 342 18.28 -58.54 -27.53
C GLU A 342 16.95 -58.15 -28.23
N LEU A 343 16.66 -56.87 -28.42
CA LEU A 343 15.38 -56.41 -29.00
C LEU A 343 15.28 -56.67 -30.52
N PRO A 344 14.08 -57.01 -31.05
CA PRO A 344 13.86 -57.14 -32.48
C PRO A 344 14.18 -55.84 -33.26
N PRO A 345 14.68 -55.94 -34.51
CA PRO A 345 14.97 -54.77 -35.34
C PRO A 345 13.77 -53.81 -35.45
N GLY A 346 13.96 -52.56 -35.00
CA GLY A 346 12.94 -51.51 -34.99
C GLY A 346 12.28 -51.26 -33.62
N GLU A 347 12.46 -52.15 -32.64
CA GLU A 347 12.10 -51.90 -31.24
C GLU A 347 13.26 -51.20 -30.49
N LEU A 348 12.92 -50.30 -29.57
CA LEU A 348 13.86 -49.46 -28.83
C LEU A 348 13.46 -49.34 -27.34
N VAL A 349 14.45 -49.34 -26.46
CA VAL A 349 14.34 -48.93 -25.06
C VAL A 349 15.66 -48.31 -24.57
N GLN A 350 15.59 -47.13 -23.94
CA GLN A 350 16.75 -46.47 -23.32
C GLN A 350 16.36 -45.86 -21.97
N VAL A 351 17.34 -45.64 -21.08
CA VAL A 351 17.17 -44.82 -19.88
C VAL A 351 16.92 -43.35 -20.28
N ALA A 352 15.70 -42.87 -20.05
CA ALA A 352 15.32 -41.47 -20.25
C ALA A 352 15.82 -40.56 -19.12
N ASN A 353 15.66 -41.00 -17.86
CA ASN A 353 16.04 -40.23 -16.68
C ASN A 353 16.55 -41.15 -15.57
N ILE A 354 17.69 -40.82 -14.97
CA ILE A 354 18.11 -41.38 -13.68
C ILE A 354 17.75 -40.33 -12.62
N ASN A 355 16.55 -40.43 -12.06
CA ASN A 355 16.02 -39.42 -11.13
C ASN A 355 16.53 -39.59 -9.70
N SER A 356 16.92 -40.82 -9.34
CA SER A 356 17.14 -41.28 -7.97
C SER A 356 17.75 -42.68 -8.00
N SER A 357 18.52 -43.07 -6.98
CA SER A 357 19.05 -44.44 -6.84
C SER A 357 17.94 -45.51 -6.71
N PHE A 358 16.71 -45.06 -6.42
CA PHE A 358 15.47 -45.84 -6.35
C PHE A 358 14.48 -45.57 -7.50
N GLN A 359 14.78 -44.67 -8.43
CA GLN A 359 13.91 -44.37 -9.57
C GLN A 359 14.66 -44.03 -10.85
N VAL A 360 14.46 -44.90 -11.84
CA VAL A 360 14.87 -44.73 -13.24
C VAL A 360 13.61 -44.63 -14.11
N VAL A 361 13.65 -43.83 -15.16
CA VAL A 361 12.62 -43.79 -16.20
C VAL A 361 13.21 -44.32 -17.49
N ILE A 362 12.53 -45.25 -18.15
CA ILE A 362 12.87 -45.75 -19.49
C ILE A 362 11.89 -45.22 -20.54
N SER A 363 12.34 -45.07 -21.78
CA SER A 363 11.53 -44.63 -22.91
C SER A 363 11.91 -45.35 -24.21
N GLY A 364 10.97 -45.39 -25.15
CA GLY A 364 11.19 -45.99 -26.47
C GLY A 364 9.89 -46.45 -27.13
N THR A 365 9.96 -47.54 -27.88
CA THR A 365 8.79 -48.23 -28.44
C THR A 365 8.01 -48.96 -27.34
N THR A 366 6.69 -49.12 -27.51
CA THR A 366 5.84 -49.79 -26.50
C THR A 366 6.32 -51.20 -26.18
N LYS A 367 6.67 -52.04 -27.18
CA LYS A 367 7.12 -53.42 -26.89
C LYS A 367 8.50 -53.44 -26.22
N GLY A 368 9.43 -52.60 -26.66
CA GLY A 368 10.74 -52.45 -26.02
C GLY A 368 10.65 -52.07 -24.54
N VAL A 369 9.82 -51.08 -24.21
CA VAL A 369 9.57 -50.64 -22.82
C VAL A 369 8.86 -51.73 -21.99
N ASP A 370 7.89 -52.44 -22.57
CA ASP A 370 7.21 -53.57 -21.92
C ASP A 370 8.16 -54.73 -21.62
N GLN A 371 8.95 -55.15 -22.61
CA GLN A 371 9.91 -56.24 -22.49
C GLN A 371 10.96 -55.91 -21.43
N ALA A 372 11.56 -54.71 -21.49
CA ALA A 372 12.50 -54.24 -20.47
C ALA A 372 11.87 -54.20 -19.07
N SER A 373 10.66 -53.65 -18.95
CA SER A 373 9.93 -53.58 -17.67
C SER A 373 9.70 -54.96 -17.06
N ARG A 374 9.37 -55.97 -17.87
CA ARG A 374 9.15 -57.36 -17.43
C ARG A 374 10.48 -58.03 -17.06
N THR A 375 11.49 -57.98 -17.93
CA THR A 375 12.80 -58.61 -17.72
C THR A 375 13.52 -58.03 -16.50
N LEU A 376 13.50 -56.70 -16.29
CA LEU A 376 14.14 -56.06 -15.13
C LEU A 376 13.42 -56.39 -13.80
N GLN A 377 12.12 -56.67 -13.83
CA GLN A 377 11.37 -57.18 -12.67
C GLN A 377 11.70 -58.66 -12.39
N GLN A 378 11.79 -59.49 -13.43
CA GLN A 378 12.17 -60.91 -13.33
C GLN A 378 13.61 -61.09 -12.81
N ARG A 379 14.57 -60.33 -13.35
CA ARG A 379 15.98 -60.25 -12.87
C ARG A 379 16.09 -59.58 -11.48
N ARG A 380 14.97 -59.13 -10.89
CA ARG A 380 14.86 -58.47 -9.57
C ARG A 380 15.63 -57.15 -9.43
N PHE A 381 16.03 -56.50 -10.53
CA PHE A 381 16.66 -55.17 -10.50
C PHE A 381 15.62 -54.06 -10.29
N ALA A 382 14.41 -54.24 -10.83
CA ALA A 382 13.23 -53.46 -10.49
C ALA A 382 12.35 -54.17 -9.44
N ALA A 383 11.58 -53.38 -8.70
CA ALA A 383 10.49 -53.84 -7.84
C ALA A 383 9.11 -53.68 -8.50
N ARG A 384 8.96 -52.68 -9.37
CA ARG A 384 7.71 -52.35 -10.09
C ARG A 384 8.01 -51.41 -11.26
N ALA A 385 7.26 -51.52 -12.37
CA ALA A 385 7.18 -50.49 -13.41
C ALA A 385 5.86 -49.69 -13.29
N VAL A 386 5.87 -48.43 -13.73
CA VAL A 386 4.69 -47.54 -13.72
C VAL A 386 4.68 -46.69 -14.98
N ASP A 387 3.69 -46.87 -15.84
CA ASP A 387 3.62 -46.16 -17.11
C ASP A 387 3.26 -44.68 -16.90
N LEU A 388 3.89 -43.81 -17.69
CA LEU A 388 3.77 -42.36 -17.56
C LEU A 388 2.81 -41.81 -18.63
N PRO A 389 1.79 -41.01 -18.26
CA PRO A 389 0.87 -40.41 -19.23
C PRO A 389 1.52 -39.21 -19.93
N VAL A 390 2.39 -39.50 -20.90
CA VAL A 390 3.17 -38.54 -21.71
C VAL A 390 2.82 -38.64 -23.19
N SER A 391 3.11 -37.58 -23.95
CA SER A 391 2.79 -37.49 -25.39
C SER A 391 3.82 -38.10 -26.34
N ALA A 392 5.03 -38.42 -25.85
CA ALA A 392 6.15 -38.91 -26.65
C ALA A 392 7.21 -39.60 -25.77
N PRO A 393 8.07 -40.48 -26.32
CA PRO A 393 9.17 -41.13 -25.61
C PRO A 393 10.37 -40.17 -25.52
N PHE A 394 10.31 -39.21 -24.60
CA PHE A 394 11.39 -38.24 -24.39
C PHE A 394 12.72 -38.91 -24.01
N HIS A 395 13.84 -38.27 -24.33
CA HIS A 395 15.19 -38.71 -23.93
C HIS A 395 15.58 -40.11 -24.46
N CYS A 396 15.27 -40.37 -25.74
CA CYS A 396 15.79 -41.52 -26.50
C CYS A 396 15.98 -41.17 -28.00
N PRO A 397 16.68 -42.00 -28.80
CA PRO A 397 16.90 -41.83 -30.24
C PRO A 397 15.67 -41.54 -31.11
N LEU A 398 14.44 -41.95 -30.71
CA LEU A 398 13.21 -41.57 -31.43
C LEU A 398 12.98 -40.04 -31.47
N MET A 399 13.64 -39.29 -30.58
CA MET A 399 13.61 -37.83 -30.57
C MET A 399 14.60 -37.17 -31.53
N ARG A 400 15.34 -37.92 -32.38
CA ARG A 400 16.30 -37.34 -33.35
C ARG A 400 15.69 -36.22 -34.22
N PRO A 401 14.50 -36.37 -34.83
CA PRO A 401 13.89 -35.29 -35.61
C PRO A 401 13.59 -34.02 -34.80
N ALA A 402 13.41 -34.14 -33.49
CA ALA A 402 13.26 -32.99 -32.59
C ALA A 402 14.61 -32.34 -32.23
N ALA A 403 15.68 -33.15 -32.14
CA ALA A 403 17.03 -32.64 -31.96
C ALA A 403 17.50 -31.85 -33.20
N ASP A 404 17.26 -32.36 -34.42
CA ASP A 404 17.62 -31.69 -35.68
C ASP A 404 16.94 -30.30 -35.81
N VAL A 405 15.63 -30.23 -35.49
CA VAL A 405 14.87 -28.96 -35.47
C VAL A 405 15.41 -27.98 -34.42
N MET A 406 15.84 -28.48 -33.26
CA MET A 406 16.41 -27.65 -32.20
C MET A 406 17.84 -27.21 -32.49
N GLU A 407 18.63 -27.99 -33.23
CA GLU A 407 19.97 -27.61 -33.70
C GLU A 407 19.90 -26.38 -34.60
N GLU A 408 18.94 -26.35 -35.53
CA GLU A 408 18.69 -25.19 -36.40
C GLU A 408 18.01 -24.02 -35.68
N ALA A 409 17.42 -24.23 -34.51
CA ALA A 409 16.85 -23.16 -33.70
C ALA A 409 17.91 -22.49 -32.81
N ILE A 410 18.73 -23.29 -32.12
CA ILE A 410 19.68 -22.80 -31.13
C ILE A 410 20.85 -22.03 -31.74
N LYS A 411 21.21 -22.33 -33.00
CA LYS A 411 22.17 -21.55 -33.82
C LYS A 411 21.78 -20.07 -34.01
N LYS A 412 20.53 -19.69 -33.70
CA LYS A 412 19.99 -18.32 -33.87
C LYS A 412 19.92 -17.53 -32.56
N VAL A 413 20.29 -18.15 -31.42
CA VAL A 413 20.19 -17.56 -30.08
C VAL A 413 21.58 -17.21 -29.56
N GLU A 414 21.72 -16.01 -28.99
CA GLU A 414 22.97 -15.59 -28.35
C GLU A 414 23.12 -16.28 -26.99
N ILE A 415 24.07 -17.21 -26.88
CA ILE A 415 24.40 -17.88 -25.62
C ILE A 415 25.72 -17.34 -25.06
N LYS A 416 25.70 -16.97 -23.78
CA LYS A 416 26.83 -16.40 -23.02
C LYS A 416 27.26 -17.37 -21.92
N LYS A 417 28.48 -17.20 -21.40
CA LYS A 417 28.92 -17.97 -20.21
C LYS A 417 28.00 -17.64 -19.01
N PRO A 418 27.42 -18.65 -18.33
CA PRO A 418 26.66 -18.46 -17.09
C PRO A 418 27.40 -17.66 -16.02
N CYS A 419 26.69 -16.85 -15.22
CA CYS A 419 27.28 -16.15 -14.08
C CYS A 419 27.49 -17.04 -12.83
N VAL A 420 26.90 -18.23 -12.83
CA VAL A 420 27.09 -19.32 -11.85
C VAL A 420 27.14 -20.63 -12.64
N ASP A 421 27.92 -21.60 -12.19
CA ASP A 421 28.11 -22.86 -12.89
C ASP A 421 26.79 -23.64 -13.01
N VAL A 422 26.36 -23.91 -14.25
CA VAL A 422 25.16 -24.70 -14.56
C VAL A 422 25.56 -26.14 -14.83
N VAL A 423 25.05 -27.10 -14.04
CA VAL A 423 25.34 -28.53 -14.22
C VAL A 423 24.45 -29.11 -15.32
N SER A 424 25.06 -29.67 -16.38
CA SER A 424 24.30 -30.24 -17.49
C SER A 424 23.64 -31.57 -17.12
N ASN A 425 22.43 -31.81 -17.64
CA ASN A 425 21.76 -33.10 -17.51
C ASN A 425 22.43 -34.21 -18.32
N VAL A 426 23.29 -33.90 -19.31
CA VAL A 426 23.95 -34.90 -20.16
C VAL A 426 25.23 -35.43 -19.53
N THR A 427 26.09 -34.53 -19.02
CA THR A 427 27.43 -34.88 -18.51
C THR A 427 27.48 -35.04 -16.99
N ALA A 428 26.43 -34.65 -16.27
CA ALA A 428 26.39 -34.51 -14.81
C ALA A 428 27.48 -33.59 -14.23
N LYS A 429 28.00 -32.65 -15.04
CA LYS A 429 29.06 -31.70 -14.68
C LYS A 429 28.72 -30.29 -15.18
N PRO A 430 29.35 -29.23 -14.65
CA PRO A 430 29.27 -27.89 -15.19
C PRO A 430 29.69 -27.82 -16.67
N TYR A 431 29.06 -26.92 -17.41
CA TYR A 431 29.52 -26.49 -18.73
C TYR A 431 30.94 -25.93 -18.66
N ALA A 432 31.85 -26.42 -19.50
CA ALA A 432 33.24 -25.97 -19.53
C ALA A 432 33.37 -24.56 -20.13
N ASN A 433 32.56 -24.25 -21.13
CA ASN A 433 32.55 -22.98 -21.87
C ASN A 433 31.13 -22.66 -22.40
N ALA A 434 30.97 -21.60 -23.20
CA ALA A 434 29.66 -21.20 -23.72
C ALA A 434 29.29 -21.97 -25.01
N GLU A 435 30.30 -22.43 -25.73
CA GLU A 435 30.24 -23.07 -27.04
C GLU A 435 29.73 -24.53 -26.96
N GLU A 436 29.93 -25.17 -25.81
CA GLU A 436 29.40 -26.49 -25.44
C GLU A 436 27.88 -26.46 -25.15
N ILE A 437 27.34 -25.31 -24.71
CA ILE A 437 25.93 -25.18 -24.29
C ILE A 437 24.93 -25.53 -25.42
N PRO A 438 25.04 -24.98 -26.64
CA PRO A 438 24.19 -25.40 -27.77
C PRO A 438 24.25 -26.91 -28.03
N GLN A 439 25.43 -27.50 -27.92
CA GLN A 439 25.71 -28.88 -28.33
C GLN A 439 25.07 -29.87 -27.35
N LEU A 440 25.31 -29.70 -26.05
CA LEU A 440 24.69 -30.56 -25.04
C LEU A 440 23.18 -30.33 -24.93
N LEU A 441 22.66 -29.11 -25.14
CA LEU A 441 21.20 -28.87 -25.12
C LEU A 441 20.46 -29.56 -26.28
N VAL A 442 21.09 -29.72 -27.45
CA VAL A 442 20.57 -30.54 -28.55
C VAL A 442 20.70 -32.03 -28.22
N GLN A 443 21.86 -32.46 -27.72
CA GLN A 443 22.08 -33.86 -27.30
C GLN A 443 21.09 -34.30 -26.19
N GLN A 444 20.76 -33.41 -25.25
CA GLN A 444 19.83 -33.62 -24.13
C GLN A 444 18.44 -34.10 -24.58
N ILE A 445 18.02 -33.81 -25.81
CA ILE A 445 16.72 -34.24 -26.35
C ILE A 445 16.64 -35.76 -26.54
N MET A 446 17.77 -36.41 -26.83
CA MET A 446 17.90 -37.87 -27.02
C MET A 446 18.67 -38.57 -25.88
N ALA A 447 19.54 -37.85 -25.17
CA ALA A 447 20.39 -38.41 -24.14
C ALA A 447 19.67 -38.52 -22.78
N THR A 448 20.13 -39.48 -21.99
CA THR A 448 19.71 -39.73 -20.62
C THR A 448 19.92 -38.51 -19.72
N VAL A 449 18.89 -38.11 -18.98
CA VAL A 449 18.97 -37.09 -17.94
C VAL A 449 19.60 -37.68 -16.67
N GLN A 450 20.86 -37.32 -16.43
CA GLN A 450 21.72 -37.84 -15.37
C GLN A 450 21.45 -37.22 -13.97
N TRP A 451 20.19 -36.93 -13.63
CA TRP A 451 19.83 -36.07 -12.49
C TRP A 451 20.41 -36.54 -11.13
N GLU A 452 20.36 -37.85 -10.84
CA GLU A 452 20.96 -38.44 -9.65
C GLU A 452 22.47 -38.15 -9.56
N ARG A 453 23.17 -38.29 -10.69
CA ARG A 453 24.60 -38.04 -10.80
C ARG A 453 24.91 -36.55 -10.70
N SER A 454 24.07 -35.67 -11.26
CA SER A 454 24.20 -34.21 -11.12
C SER A 454 24.01 -33.75 -9.66
N ILE A 455 23.08 -34.37 -8.92
CA ILE A 455 22.92 -34.13 -7.47
C ILE A 455 24.12 -34.69 -6.70
N ASN A 456 24.64 -35.88 -7.04
CA ASN A 456 25.87 -36.44 -6.45
C ASN A 456 27.09 -35.54 -6.70
N TYR A 457 27.22 -34.94 -7.89
CA TYR A 457 28.26 -33.96 -8.20
C TYR A 457 28.19 -32.74 -7.25
N CYS A 458 26.99 -32.22 -6.97
CA CYS A 458 26.81 -31.14 -6.00
C CYS A 458 27.34 -31.52 -4.61
N LYS A 459 27.04 -32.74 -4.12
CA LYS A 459 27.54 -33.21 -2.81
C LYS A 459 29.06 -33.29 -2.78
N GLY A 460 29.68 -33.73 -3.89
CA GLY A 460 31.13 -33.77 -4.08
C GLY A 460 31.79 -32.42 -4.33
N GLN A 461 31.03 -31.32 -4.24
CA GLN A 461 31.47 -29.93 -4.30
C GLN A 461 30.93 -29.15 -3.09
N ASP A 462 30.79 -29.86 -1.97
CA ASP A 462 30.38 -29.36 -0.65
C ASP A 462 29.04 -28.61 -0.60
N VAL A 463 28.12 -28.86 -1.54
CA VAL A 463 26.74 -28.34 -1.46
C VAL A 463 25.94 -29.13 -0.42
N ASP A 464 25.41 -28.45 0.59
CA ASP A 464 24.61 -29.07 1.65
C ASP A 464 23.17 -28.55 1.77
N GLU A 465 22.83 -27.43 1.14
CA GLU A 465 21.45 -26.92 1.00
C GLU A 465 20.99 -26.76 -0.47
N PHE A 466 19.74 -27.14 -0.75
CA PHE A 466 19.13 -27.03 -2.08
C PHE A 466 17.85 -26.17 -2.08
N LEU A 467 17.78 -25.20 -3.00
CA LEU A 467 16.68 -24.25 -3.15
C LEU A 467 15.87 -24.49 -4.43
N CYS A 468 14.63 -24.97 -4.32
CA CYS A 468 13.76 -25.23 -5.49
C CYS A 468 12.91 -24.01 -5.88
N PHE A 469 13.08 -23.49 -7.10
CA PHE A 469 12.25 -22.43 -7.68
C PHE A 469 11.42 -22.94 -8.87
N GLY A 470 10.10 -22.95 -8.70
CA GLY A 470 9.15 -23.24 -9.77
C GLY A 470 7.82 -23.79 -9.26
N PRO A 471 6.89 -24.13 -10.17
CA PRO A 471 5.58 -24.68 -9.82
C PRO A 471 5.66 -26.13 -9.34
N GLY A 472 4.54 -26.65 -8.83
CA GLY A 472 4.39 -28.05 -8.43
C GLY A 472 5.21 -28.43 -7.19
N LYS A 473 5.43 -29.74 -6.99
CA LYS A 473 6.28 -30.32 -5.92
C LYS A 473 7.18 -31.46 -6.44
N VAL A 474 7.24 -31.68 -7.76
CA VAL A 474 7.85 -32.90 -8.36
C VAL A 474 9.33 -32.98 -8.04
N LEU A 475 10.11 -31.97 -8.43
CA LEU A 475 11.56 -31.91 -8.23
C LEU A 475 11.97 -32.09 -6.76
N ALA A 476 11.29 -31.35 -5.88
CA ALA A 476 11.47 -31.43 -4.44
C ALA A 476 11.14 -32.82 -3.87
N ASN A 477 10.16 -33.54 -4.43
CA ASN A 477 9.82 -34.91 -4.02
C ASN A 477 10.75 -35.98 -4.64
N LEU A 478 11.47 -35.68 -5.73
CA LEU A 478 12.56 -36.53 -6.21
C LEU A 478 13.77 -36.41 -5.26
N LEU A 479 14.19 -35.18 -4.96
CA LEU A 479 15.36 -34.93 -4.10
C LEU A 479 15.21 -35.52 -2.69
N LYS A 480 13.99 -35.48 -2.10
CA LYS A 480 13.65 -36.16 -0.83
C LYS A 480 13.96 -37.66 -0.74
N LYS A 481 14.19 -38.34 -1.87
CA LYS A 481 14.55 -39.77 -1.88
C LYS A 481 16.05 -39.98 -1.71
N GLU A 482 16.86 -39.01 -2.13
CA GLU A 482 18.34 -39.04 -2.08
C GLU A 482 18.93 -38.14 -0.99
N TYR A 483 18.10 -37.31 -0.35
CA TYR A 483 18.46 -36.37 0.71
C TYR A 483 17.34 -36.25 1.77
N PRO A 484 17.67 -36.17 3.07
CA PRO A 484 16.70 -35.92 4.12
C PRO A 484 16.13 -34.48 4.09
N LEU A 485 14.95 -34.32 4.70
CA LEU A 485 14.10 -33.11 4.59
C LEU A 485 14.67 -31.84 5.22
N ASP A 486 15.57 -31.98 6.19
CA ASP A 486 16.26 -30.90 6.91
C ASP A 486 17.29 -30.19 6.03
N LYS A 487 17.88 -30.88 5.05
CA LYS A 487 18.86 -30.34 4.09
C LYS A 487 18.25 -29.80 2.79
N ILE A 488 16.92 -29.79 2.67
CA ILE A 488 16.23 -29.29 1.47
C ILE A 488 15.20 -28.23 1.87
N THR A 489 15.50 -26.96 1.60
CA THR A 489 14.59 -25.84 1.89
C THR A 489 13.51 -25.74 0.81
N ILE A 490 12.56 -26.67 0.90
CA ILE A 490 11.62 -26.99 -0.18
C ILE A 490 10.54 -25.91 -0.38
N ASN A 491 10.48 -25.40 -1.61
CA ASN A 491 9.37 -24.74 -2.28
C ASN A 491 8.78 -23.47 -1.66
N ILE A 492 8.94 -22.39 -2.42
CA ILE A 492 7.99 -21.27 -2.51
C ILE A 492 6.85 -21.67 -3.48
N THR A 493 6.07 -22.71 -3.16
CA THR A 493 4.80 -22.92 -3.88
C THR A 493 3.87 -21.75 -3.54
N PRO A 494 3.06 -21.22 -4.49
CA PRO A 494 1.97 -20.29 -4.19
C PRO A 494 0.96 -20.88 -3.19
N VAL A 495 1.23 -20.63 -1.90
CA VAL A 495 0.24 -20.72 -0.83
C VAL A 495 -0.68 -19.51 -0.96
N LYS A 496 -1.97 -19.67 -0.65
CA LYS A 496 -3.06 -18.69 -0.85
C LYS A 496 -2.93 -17.35 -0.08
N THR A 497 -1.75 -17.04 0.47
CA THR A 497 -1.44 -15.83 1.23
C THR A 497 0.03 -15.44 1.04
N ALA A 498 0.28 -14.16 0.71
CA ALA A 498 1.63 -13.61 0.54
C ALA A 498 2.53 -13.78 1.79
N THR A 499 1.92 -13.87 2.98
CA THR A 499 2.58 -14.11 4.27
C THR A 499 3.47 -15.36 4.26
N ALA A 500 3.05 -16.43 3.58
CA ALA A 500 3.79 -17.69 3.54
C ALA A 500 5.03 -17.62 2.63
N VAL A 501 5.02 -16.75 1.61
CA VAL A 501 6.21 -16.43 0.81
C VAL A 501 7.22 -15.72 1.70
N ASN A 502 6.83 -14.61 2.33
CA ASN A 502 7.71 -13.83 3.21
C ASN A 502 8.31 -14.67 4.35
N LEU A 503 7.53 -15.57 4.97
CA LEU A 503 8.04 -16.46 6.02
C LEU A 503 9.18 -17.35 5.53
N LYS A 504 9.04 -18.03 4.38
CA LYS A 504 10.11 -18.89 3.83
C LYS A 504 11.30 -18.11 3.28
N LEU A 505 11.07 -16.98 2.60
CA LEU A 505 12.15 -16.06 2.20
C LEU A 505 12.96 -15.63 3.43
N SER A 506 12.29 -15.29 4.53
CA SER A 506 12.97 -14.87 5.76
C SER A 506 13.83 -15.96 6.38
N MET A 507 13.54 -17.25 6.15
CA MET A 507 14.37 -18.36 6.65
C MET A 507 15.65 -18.48 5.81
N ILE A 508 15.54 -18.53 4.49
CA ILE A 508 16.68 -18.63 3.55
C ILE A 508 17.66 -17.45 3.75
N LEU A 509 17.13 -16.24 3.89
CA LEU A 509 17.90 -15.01 4.08
C LEU A 509 18.47 -14.84 5.51
N LYS A 510 17.84 -15.42 6.54
CA LYS A 510 18.35 -15.32 7.93
C LYS A 510 19.69 -16.06 8.11
N GLN A 511 19.91 -17.17 7.40
CA GLN A 511 21.18 -17.90 7.49
C GLN A 511 22.36 -17.07 7.00
N GLU A 512 22.26 -16.41 5.84
CA GLU A 512 23.32 -15.53 5.31
C GLU A 512 23.57 -14.29 6.18
N ILE A 513 22.57 -13.82 6.93
CA ILE A 513 22.68 -12.65 7.82
C ILE A 513 23.34 -13.00 9.17
N THR A 514 23.43 -14.29 9.54
CA THR A 514 23.85 -14.69 10.90
C THR A 514 25.34 -14.43 11.18
N THR A 515 26.20 -14.48 10.16
CA THR A 515 27.67 -14.34 10.31
C THR A 515 28.17 -12.89 10.35
N VAL A 516 27.33 -11.88 10.09
CA VAL A 516 27.74 -10.47 9.98
C VAL A 516 27.11 -9.61 11.08
N THR A 517 27.49 -9.89 12.33
CA THR A 517 27.02 -9.14 13.52
C THR A 517 28.17 -8.67 14.42
N THR A 518 29.23 -8.13 13.83
CA THR A 518 30.17 -7.24 14.52
C THR A 518 30.50 -6.03 13.63
N GLU A 519 30.30 -4.84 14.19
CA GLU A 519 30.79 -3.53 13.73
C GLU A 519 30.72 -3.18 12.22
N VAL A 520 29.74 -2.36 11.84
CA VAL A 520 29.97 -0.95 11.45
C VAL A 520 28.63 -0.21 11.33
N GLN A 521 28.52 0.95 11.96
CA GLN A 521 27.41 1.88 11.75
C GLN A 521 27.69 2.75 10.51
N THR A 522 26.77 2.83 9.54
CA THR A 522 26.32 4.12 8.93
C THR A 522 25.21 3.95 7.87
N THR A 523 24.01 4.43 8.22
CA THR A 523 23.14 5.27 7.36
C THR A 523 22.62 4.71 6.01
N THR A 524 21.60 3.83 6.06
CA THR A 524 20.58 3.71 4.98
C THR A 524 19.20 3.41 5.59
N GLN A 525 18.16 4.19 5.26
CA GLN A 525 16.80 4.02 5.79
C GLN A 525 15.85 3.28 4.83
N ASN A 526 15.96 1.94 4.76
CA ASN A 526 14.95 1.11 4.10
C ASN A 526 13.83 0.75 5.09
N ARG A 527 12.76 1.58 5.12
CA ARG A 527 11.69 1.51 6.14
C ARG A 527 10.57 0.53 5.78
N ALA A 528 10.90 -0.76 5.81
CA ALA A 528 9.93 -1.84 5.92
C ALA A 528 10.21 -2.59 7.22
N VAL A 529 9.68 -2.08 8.34
CA VAL A 529 10.00 -2.63 9.67
C VAL A 529 9.27 -3.96 9.88
N ASP A 530 9.95 -4.93 10.47
CA ASP A 530 9.44 -6.27 10.73
C ASP A 530 8.34 -6.25 11.81
N VAL A 531 7.08 -6.13 11.38
CA VAL A 531 5.91 -6.09 12.26
C VAL A 531 5.74 -7.33 13.14
N SER A 532 6.40 -8.46 12.85
CA SER A 532 6.36 -9.63 13.73
C SER A 532 7.12 -9.40 15.05
N ARG A 533 7.98 -8.36 15.11
CA ARG A 533 8.63 -7.89 16.34
C ARG A 533 7.75 -6.98 17.19
N TYR A 534 6.66 -6.46 16.61
CA TYR A 534 5.74 -5.52 17.26
C TYR A 534 4.46 -6.19 17.78
N VAL A 535 4.60 -7.35 18.43
CA VAL A 535 3.51 -8.04 19.12
C VAL A 535 3.87 -8.27 20.59
N HIS A 536 2.93 -8.03 21.51
CA HIS A 536 3.08 -8.30 22.95
C HIS A 536 3.47 -9.77 23.16
N LYS A 537 4.53 -10.03 23.95
CA LYS A 537 5.07 -11.39 24.12
C LYS A 537 4.01 -12.34 24.69
N ASN A 538 3.34 -11.89 25.75
CA ASN A 538 2.26 -12.60 26.43
C ASN A 538 1.01 -11.70 26.44
N PRO A 539 0.19 -11.64 25.36
CA PRO A 539 -0.91 -10.66 25.28
C PRO A 539 -1.93 -10.76 26.42
N ARG A 540 -2.12 -11.97 26.98
CA ARG A 540 -3.04 -12.25 28.10
C ARG A 540 -2.57 -11.73 29.47
N GLU A 541 -1.31 -11.32 29.59
CA GLU A 541 -0.74 -10.80 30.85
C GLU A 541 -0.83 -9.28 30.96
N PHE A 542 -1.38 -8.62 29.94
CA PHE A 542 -1.61 -7.18 29.89
C PHE A 542 -2.63 -6.73 30.95
N LYS A 543 -2.20 -5.83 31.84
CA LYS A 543 -2.96 -5.29 32.99
C LYS A 543 -3.40 -3.84 32.77
N GLY A 544 -2.90 -3.21 31.72
CA GLY A 544 -3.24 -1.84 31.33
C GLY A 544 -4.69 -1.66 30.89
N ARG A 545 -5.15 -0.41 30.78
CA ARG A 545 -6.50 -0.12 30.28
C ARG A 545 -6.49 -0.04 28.75
N LEU A 546 -7.38 -0.77 28.09
CA LEU A 546 -7.71 -0.49 26.68
C LEU A 546 -8.78 0.61 26.60
N GLY A 547 -8.69 1.47 25.58
CA GLY A 547 -9.62 2.58 25.38
C GLY A 547 -9.79 2.97 23.92
N TYR A 548 -10.80 3.81 23.62
CA TYR A 548 -11.11 4.24 22.26
C TYR A 548 -11.41 5.75 22.15
N ALA A 549 -11.49 6.25 20.92
CA ALA A 549 -11.46 7.68 20.61
C ALA A 549 -12.77 8.29 20.09
N CYS A 550 -13.31 9.20 20.88
CA CYS A 550 -14.31 10.25 20.60
C CYS A 550 -15.74 9.83 20.29
N LEU A 551 -15.99 8.62 19.81
CA LEU A 551 -17.31 8.17 19.38
C LEU A 551 -17.52 6.69 19.70
N ASN A 552 -18.64 6.37 20.33
CA ASN A 552 -19.15 5.01 20.48
C ASN A 552 -20.08 4.67 19.30
N THR A 553 -19.86 3.55 18.60
CA THR A 553 -20.66 3.18 17.42
C THR A 553 -21.99 2.53 17.76
N VAL A 554 -22.20 1.96 18.95
CA VAL A 554 -23.49 1.41 19.40
C VAL A 554 -24.42 2.57 19.74
N LEU A 555 -24.03 3.38 20.72
CA LEU A 555 -24.76 4.57 21.19
C LEU A 555 -25.07 5.57 20.05
N ARG A 556 -24.21 5.64 19.02
CA ARG A 556 -24.46 6.50 17.85
C ARG A 556 -25.57 6.02 16.91
N LYS A 557 -25.97 4.74 16.99
CA LYS A 557 -27.06 4.15 16.19
C LYS A 557 -28.43 4.29 16.87
N GLU A 558 -28.45 4.61 18.16
CA GLU A 558 -29.66 4.78 18.96
C GLU A 558 -30.54 5.95 18.48
N LYS A 559 -31.77 6.01 18.99
CA LYS A 559 -32.73 7.08 18.73
C LYS A 559 -33.32 7.58 20.06
N PRO A 560 -32.99 8.80 20.52
CA PRO A 560 -32.06 9.76 19.92
C PRO A 560 -30.59 9.29 19.97
N SER A 561 -29.80 9.64 18.96
CA SER A 561 -28.41 9.19 18.86
C SER A 561 -27.49 9.93 19.83
N VAL A 562 -26.69 9.18 20.60
CA VAL A 562 -25.82 9.72 21.66
C VAL A 562 -24.40 10.00 21.10
N PHE A 563 -23.91 11.25 21.23
CA PHE A 563 -22.54 11.64 20.88
C PHE A 563 -22.10 13.03 21.40
N CYS A 564 -20.83 13.17 21.77
CA CYS A 564 -20.27 14.37 22.42
C CYS A 564 -19.66 15.40 21.44
N SER A 565 -20.25 15.57 20.25
CA SER A 565 -19.66 16.40 19.18
C SER A 565 -20.70 17.07 18.27
N ARG A 566 -21.84 17.51 18.84
CA ARG A 566 -22.81 18.37 18.16
C ARG A 566 -22.16 19.71 17.86
N THR A 567 -22.31 20.17 16.62
CA THR A 567 -21.79 21.43 16.11
C THR A 567 -22.67 21.93 14.97
N CYS A 568 -22.57 23.22 14.64
CA CYS A 568 -23.38 23.87 13.61
C CYS A 568 -22.50 24.52 12.52
N ARG A 569 -23.10 25.20 11.54
CA ARG A 569 -22.34 26.06 10.62
C ARG A 569 -22.00 27.39 11.32
N LEU A 570 -20.85 27.98 11.02
CA LEU A 570 -20.47 29.29 11.55
C LEU A 570 -21.52 30.39 11.24
N SER A 571 -22.23 30.30 10.11
CA SER A 571 -23.39 31.16 9.81
C SER A 571 -24.47 31.09 10.89
N ASN A 572 -24.76 29.88 11.38
CA ASN A 572 -25.81 29.61 12.36
C ASN A 572 -25.34 29.95 13.77
N ALA A 573 -24.05 29.74 14.07
CA ALA A 573 -23.42 30.22 15.31
C ALA A 573 -23.54 31.75 15.44
N LEU A 574 -23.22 32.47 14.36
CA LEU A 574 -23.32 33.94 14.33
C LEU A 574 -24.77 34.45 14.30
N SER A 575 -25.73 33.70 13.73
CA SER A 575 -27.13 34.14 13.62
C SER A 575 -28.03 33.72 14.78
N LYS A 576 -27.65 32.71 15.57
CA LYS A 576 -28.44 32.21 16.71
C LYS A 576 -27.86 32.56 18.09
N GLY A 577 -26.76 33.32 18.12
CA GLY A 577 -26.12 33.74 19.38
C GLY A 577 -25.31 32.63 20.06
N VAL A 578 -24.78 32.97 21.22
CA VAL A 578 -23.94 32.11 22.06
C VAL A 578 -24.80 31.06 22.78
N GLU A 579 -26.04 31.42 23.11
CA GLU A 579 -27.04 30.62 23.82
C GLU A 579 -27.29 29.28 23.10
N TYR A 580 -27.36 29.31 21.76
CA TYR A 580 -27.48 28.10 20.94
C TYR A 580 -26.22 27.22 20.94
N LEU A 581 -25.03 27.82 21.07
CA LEU A 581 -23.78 27.06 21.22
C LEU A 581 -23.67 26.45 22.63
N GLN A 582 -24.14 27.17 23.65
CA GLN A 582 -24.25 26.68 25.03
C GLN A 582 -25.23 25.51 25.12
N GLU A 583 -26.41 25.59 24.49
CA GLU A 583 -27.39 24.50 24.41
C GLU A 583 -26.77 23.22 23.80
N LEU A 584 -26.10 23.35 22.63
CA LEU A 584 -25.41 22.22 21.99
C LEU A 584 -24.27 21.66 22.87
N SER A 585 -23.59 22.51 23.65
CA SER A 585 -22.55 22.11 24.59
C SER A 585 -23.12 21.28 25.75
N LEU A 586 -24.24 21.72 26.35
CA LEU A 586 -24.92 20.98 27.41
C LEU A 586 -25.43 19.62 26.91
N GLN A 587 -25.97 19.55 25.68
CA GLN A 587 -26.33 18.28 25.05
C GLN A 587 -25.13 17.35 24.85
N ASN A 588 -23.95 17.89 24.49
CA ASN A 588 -22.70 17.10 24.37
C ASN A 588 -22.22 16.55 25.72
N ILE A 589 -22.38 17.33 26.80
CA ILE A 589 -22.00 16.94 28.16
C ILE A 589 -22.97 15.90 28.72
N ALA A 590 -24.29 16.08 28.51
CA ALA A 590 -25.30 15.11 28.92
C ALA A 590 -25.13 13.74 28.24
N ASP A 591 -24.71 13.72 26.97
CA ASP A 591 -24.35 12.48 26.28
C ASP A 591 -23.00 11.89 26.73
N LEU A 592 -22.05 12.71 27.19
CA LEU A 592 -20.79 12.22 27.77
C LEU A 592 -21.04 11.44 29.07
N LYS A 593 -22.06 11.82 29.85
CA LYS A 593 -22.53 11.07 31.02
C LYS A 593 -22.93 9.63 30.64
N LYS A 594 -23.82 9.48 29.66
CA LYS A 594 -24.29 8.19 29.14
C LYS A 594 -23.14 7.34 28.59
N LEU A 595 -22.20 7.98 27.88
CA LEU A 595 -21.05 7.32 27.29
C LEU A 595 -20.13 6.72 28.39
N ILE A 596 -19.91 7.45 29.49
CA ILE A 596 -19.18 6.94 30.66
C ILE A 596 -19.93 5.79 31.34
N GLN A 597 -21.26 5.85 31.46
CA GLN A 597 -22.07 4.77 32.03
C GLN A 597 -22.04 3.49 31.18
N TRP A 598 -22.25 3.61 29.87
CA TRP A 598 -22.13 2.47 28.94
C TRP A 598 -20.73 1.87 28.91
N ASN A 599 -19.70 2.71 29.01
CA ASN A 599 -18.31 2.26 29.12
C ASN A 599 -18.05 1.49 30.42
N GLU A 600 -18.72 1.86 31.52
CA GLU A 600 -18.66 1.12 32.79
C GLU A 600 -19.26 -0.27 32.66
N GLU A 601 -20.47 -0.35 32.09
CA GLU A 601 -21.19 -1.59 31.80
C GLU A 601 -20.43 -2.54 30.85
N ASN A 602 -19.45 -2.01 30.10
CA ASN A 602 -18.62 -2.74 29.14
C ASN A 602 -17.13 -2.85 29.56
N ASN A 603 -16.77 -2.56 30.82
CA ASN A 603 -15.40 -2.64 31.35
C ASN A 603 -14.36 -1.78 30.60
N ILE A 604 -14.76 -0.69 29.92
CA ILE A 604 -13.85 0.22 29.21
C ILE A 604 -13.54 1.45 30.07
N LYS A 605 -12.49 1.35 30.88
CA LYS A 605 -12.08 2.38 31.87
C LYS A 605 -11.26 3.54 31.29
N PHE A 606 -11.17 3.68 29.96
CA PHE A 606 -10.30 4.66 29.31
C PHE A 606 -10.87 5.18 27.98
N MET A 607 -10.87 6.51 27.79
CA MET A 607 -11.40 7.15 26.58
C MET A 607 -10.63 8.43 26.21
N ARG A 608 -10.51 8.69 24.91
CA ARG A 608 -10.28 10.06 24.41
C ARG A 608 -11.63 10.72 24.14
N ILE A 609 -11.94 11.81 24.83
CA ILE A 609 -13.16 12.60 24.59
C ILE A 609 -12.97 13.51 23.37
N SER A 610 -14.08 13.97 22.80
CA SER A 610 -14.10 14.89 21.65
C SER A 610 -13.43 16.23 21.99
N SER A 611 -12.69 16.81 21.05
CA SER A 611 -12.30 18.23 21.11
C SER A 611 -13.52 19.14 21.00
N ASP A 612 -14.50 18.74 20.19
CA ASP A 612 -15.60 19.57 19.72
C ASP A 612 -16.82 19.51 20.67
N ILE A 613 -16.60 19.35 21.98
CA ILE A 613 -17.67 19.38 23.00
C ILE A 613 -18.28 20.79 23.06
N PHE A 614 -17.45 21.83 22.92
CA PHE A 614 -17.83 23.25 22.94
C PHE A 614 -17.65 23.87 21.55
N PRO A 615 -18.62 23.72 20.63
CA PRO A 615 -18.47 24.12 19.24
C PRO A 615 -18.24 25.63 19.07
N PHE A 616 -17.10 26.00 18.49
CA PHE A 616 -16.62 27.38 18.26
C PHE A 616 -16.15 28.17 19.50
N ALA A 617 -16.08 27.61 20.71
CA ALA A 617 -15.71 28.37 21.92
C ALA A 617 -14.35 29.12 21.84
N THR A 618 -13.39 28.66 21.03
CA THR A 618 -12.08 29.28 20.80
C THR A 618 -12.04 30.24 19.59
N HIS A 619 -13.14 30.38 18.86
CA HIS A 619 -13.20 31.08 17.57
C HIS A 619 -13.30 32.61 17.71
N GLU A 620 -12.53 33.35 16.91
CA GLU A 620 -12.37 34.81 17.02
C GLU A 620 -13.66 35.65 16.90
N LYS A 621 -14.74 35.11 16.33
CA LYS A 621 -16.03 35.80 16.15
C LYS A 621 -17.24 35.12 16.82
N ALA A 622 -17.05 33.91 17.36
CA ALA A 622 -18.14 33.08 17.89
C ALA A 622 -17.71 32.30 19.15
N GLY A 623 -16.61 32.72 19.76
CA GLY A 623 -16.08 32.16 20.99
C GLY A 623 -16.85 32.67 22.21
N TYR A 624 -16.86 31.84 23.25
CA TYR A 624 -17.59 32.04 24.48
C TYR A 624 -16.86 31.33 25.62
N ASP A 625 -17.05 31.78 26.85
CA ASP A 625 -16.53 31.05 28.00
C ASP A 625 -17.39 29.81 28.30
N ILE A 626 -16.79 28.79 28.88
CA ILE A 626 -17.39 27.50 29.26
C ILE A 626 -17.88 27.45 30.71
N ASP A 627 -17.69 28.50 31.51
CA ASP A 627 -18.11 28.53 32.92
C ASP A 627 -19.62 28.31 33.14
N PHE A 628 -20.48 28.60 32.16
CA PHE A 628 -21.92 28.26 32.20
C PHE A 628 -22.17 26.75 32.33
N ALA A 629 -21.21 25.92 31.93
CA ALA A 629 -21.27 24.46 31.99
C ALA A 629 -20.47 23.88 33.17
N LYS A 630 -19.93 24.72 34.07
CA LYS A 630 -19.07 24.32 35.20
C LYS A 630 -19.66 23.16 36.00
N ASP A 631 -20.90 23.27 36.46
CA ASP A 631 -21.48 22.30 37.39
C ASP A 631 -21.79 20.97 36.67
N ALA A 632 -22.19 21.03 35.40
CA ALA A 632 -22.36 19.85 34.56
C ALA A 632 -21.01 19.15 34.27
N LEU A 633 -19.94 19.91 33.97
CA LEU A 633 -18.58 19.37 33.83
C LEU A 633 -18.09 18.71 35.13
N ALA A 634 -18.32 19.36 36.28
CA ALA A 634 -17.98 18.83 37.59
C ALA A 634 -18.72 17.52 37.90
N GLU A 635 -20.00 17.40 37.50
CA GLU A 635 -20.74 16.13 37.58
C GLU A 635 -20.08 15.03 36.74
N ILE A 636 -19.73 15.31 35.47
CA ILE A 636 -19.05 14.32 34.62
C ILE A 636 -17.73 13.86 35.22
N GLY A 637 -16.90 14.78 35.72
CA GLY A 637 -15.63 14.43 36.32
C GLY A 637 -15.75 13.75 37.69
N ALA A 638 -16.80 14.05 38.47
CA ALA A 638 -17.15 13.26 39.65
C ALA A 638 -17.55 11.81 39.27
N LEU A 639 -18.34 11.64 38.20
CA LEU A 639 -18.73 10.32 37.69
C LEU A 639 -17.53 9.53 37.14
N ALA A 640 -16.64 10.18 36.40
CA ALA A 640 -15.40 9.57 35.89
C ALA A 640 -14.49 9.09 37.04
N ARG A 641 -14.31 9.93 38.08
CA ARG A 641 -13.54 9.55 39.28
C ARG A 641 -14.20 8.41 40.05
N LYS A 642 -15.53 8.45 40.25
CA LYS A 642 -16.31 7.36 40.90
C LYS A 642 -16.06 6.00 40.25
N TYR A 643 -16.00 5.95 38.93
CA TYR A 643 -15.80 4.70 38.17
C TYR A 643 -14.33 4.39 37.84
N ASN A 644 -13.38 5.25 38.23
CA ASN A 644 -11.96 5.16 37.87
C ASN A 644 -11.69 5.18 36.34
N HIS A 645 -12.43 6.04 35.62
CA HIS A 645 -12.29 6.26 34.18
C HIS A 645 -11.25 7.35 33.89
N ARG A 646 -10.26 7.02 33.06
CA ARG A 646 -9.30 7.99 32.53
C ARG A 646 -9.85 8.68 31.28
N LEU A 647 -9.93 10.01 31.30
CA LEU A 647 -10.41 10.83 30.18
C LEU A 647 -9.26 11.68 29.61
N THR A 648 -9.06 11.68 28.30
CA THR A 648 -7.98 12.44 27.63
C THR A 648 -8.51 13.22 26.43
N THR A 649 -7.81 14.26 25.98
CA THR A 649 -8.13 14.97 24.72
C THR A 649 -6.96 14.95 23.75
N HIS A 650 -7.26 15.00 22.46
CA HIS A 650 -6.28 15.37 21.44
C HIS A 650 -6.87 16.59 20.70
N PRO A 651 -6.40 17.82 20.97
CA PRO A 651 -6.82 19.03 20.25
C PRO A 651 -6.59 18.91 18.75
N GLY A 652 -7.25 19.74 17.94
CA GLY A 652 -7.24 19.57 16.47
C GLY A 652 -5.85 19.69 15.82
N GLN A 653 -5.64 19.04 14.68
CA GLN A 653 -4.40 19.07 13.85
C GLN A 653 -3.91 20.48 13.42
N PHE A 654 -4.68 21.52 13.71
CA PHE A 654 -4.37 22.92 13.43
C PHE A 654 -3.66 23.64 14.60
N ASN A 655 -3.58 22.99 15.77
CA ASN A 655 -2.74 23.40 16.89
C ASN A 655 -1.26 23.22 16.51
N GLN A 656 -0.53 24.31 16.28
CA GLN A 656 0.83 24.26 15.76
C GLN A 656 1.68 25.38 16.38
N LEU A 657 2.28 25.10 17.54
CA LEU A 657 3.19 26.00 18.26
C LEU A 657 4.45 26.33 17.43
N VAL A 658 4.89 25.43 16.54
CA VAL A 658 6.04 25.62 15.63
C VAL A 658 5.80 26.57 14.45
N SER A 659 4.57 27.08 14.28
CA SER A 659 4.13 27.81 13.08
C SER A 659 4.84 29.15 12.89
N LEU A 660 5.23 29.48 11.66
CA LEU A 660 5.81 30.79 11.30
C LEU A 660 4.78 31.94 11.28
N THR A 661 3.51 31.68 11.61
CA THR A 661 2.44 32.68 11.63
C THR A 661 2.01 32.94 13.07
N PRO A 662 2.33 34.10 13.68
CA PRO A 662 2.02 34.39 15.09
C PRO A 662 0.55 34.21 15.46
N LYS A 663 -0.37 34.51 14.52
CA LYS A 663 -1.81 34.30 14.71
C LYS A 663 -2.19 32.82 14.92
N VAL A 664 -1.45 31.88 14.32
CA VAL A 664 -1.67 30.43 14.52
C VAL A 664 -1.18 30.00 15.90
N ILE A 665 -0.04 30.53 16.36
CA ILE A 665 0.47 30.31 17.73
C ILE A 665 -0.55 30.85 18.75
N VAL A 666 -1.01 32.10 18.61
CA VAL A 666 -2.01 32.71 19.52
C VAL A 666 -3.31 31.91 19.58
N ASN A 667 -3.81 31.43 18.44
CA ASN A 667 -5.03 30.61 18.40
C ASN A 667 -4.79 29.21 19.02
N THR A 668 -3.62 28.59 18.77
CA THR A 668 -3.19 27.33 19.42
C THR A 668 -3.15 27.47 20.94
N ILE A 669 -2.52 28.53 21.45
CA ILE A 669 -2.46 28.80 22.89
C ILE A 669 -3.86 29.04 23.49
N ARG A 670 -4.78 29.65 22.75
CA ARG A 670 -6.19 29.80 23.18
C ARG A 670 -6.90 28.44 23.28
N GLU A 671 -6.70 27.55 22.32
CA GLU A 671 -7.32 26.22 22.30
C GLU A 671 -6.75 25.27 23.37
N LEU A 672 -5.44 25.29 23.58
CA LEU A 672 -4.80 24.58 24.70
C LEU A 672 -5.27 25.10 26.08
N LYS A 673 -5.41 26.42 26.25
CA LYS A 673 -5.99 27.04 27.46
C LYS A 673 -7.44 26.59 27.69
N HIS A 674 -8.25 26.53 26.63
CA HIS A 674 -9.64 26.10 26.69
C HIS A 674 -9.78 24.63 27.12
N HIS A 675 -9.00 23.72 26.53
CA HIS A 675 -9.01 22.31 26.96
C HIS A 675 -8.49 22.10 28.38
N ALA A 676 -7.47 22.85 28.80
CA ALA A 676 -7.00 22.83 30.19
C ALA A 676 -8.10 23.32 31.16
N LYS A 677 -8.79 24.43 30.83
CA LYS A 677 -9.92 24.95 31.62
C LYS A 677 -11.06 23.92 31.71
N MET A 678 -11.41 23.25 30.62
CA MET A 678 -12.42 22.19 30.62
C MET A 678 -12.05 21.05 31.58
N MET A 679 -10.81 20.55 31.53
CA MET A 679 -10.34 19.49 32.44
C MET A 679 -10.26 19.95 33.90
N ASP A 680 -9.90 21.22 34.14
CA ASP A 680 -9.90 21.83 35.47
C ASP A 680 -11.32 21.97 36.04
N LEU A 681 -12.31 22.40 35.24
CA LEU A 681 -13.72 22.48 35.66
C LEU A 681 -14.35 21.10 35.93
N MET A 682 -13.93 20.07 35.20
CA MET A 682 -14.30 18.69 35.51
C MET A 682 -13.62 18.16 36.80
N GLY A 683 -12.57 18.82 37.29
CA GLY A 683 -11.78 18.33 38.42
C GLY A 683 -10.99 17.05 38.10
N LEU A 684 -10.58 16.90 36.83
CA LEU A 684 -9.81 15.75 36.36
C LEU A 684 -8.34 15.84 36.81
N ASP A 685 -7.79 14.66 37.11
CA ASP A 685 -6.45 14.44 37.66
C ASP A 685 -5.29 14.65 36.66
N LYS A 686 -4.09 14.23 37.07
CA LYS A 686 -2.84 14.27 36.28
C LYS A 686 -2.78 13.24 35.15
N ASP A 687 -3.55 12.16 35.20
CA ASP A 687 -3.61 11.14 34.14
C ASP A 687 -4.45 11.62 32.95
N SER A 688 -5.30 12.61 33.20
CA SER A 688 -6.12 13.28 32.20
C SER A 688 -5.31 14.32 31.42
N ILE A 689 -4.63 13.85 30.37
CA ILE A 689 -3.66 14.60 29.56
C ILE A 689 -4.23 15.13 28.22
N MET A 690 -3.55 16.12 27.65
CA MET A 690 -3.80 16.71 26.34
C MET A 690 -2.68 16.34 25.36
N ILE A 691 -3.00 15.56 24.33
CA ILE A 691 -2.03 15.05 23.36
C ILE A 691 -1.97 15.98 22.14
N ILE A 692 -0.77 16.42 21.73
CA ILE A 692 -0.57 17.08 20.43
C ILE A 692 0.61 16.48 19.66
N HIS A 693 0.53 16.49 18.33
CA HIS A 693 1.72 16.39 17.49
C HIS A 693 2.53 17.70 17.52
N MET A 694 3.81 17.60 17.19
CA MET A 694 4.73 18.75 17.11
C MET A 694 4.33 19.78 16.04
N GLY A 695 3.62 19.35 14.98
CA GLY A 695 3.04 20.21 13.95
C GLY A 695 3.75 20.07 12.60
N GLY A 696 3.80 21.16 11.81
CA GLY A 696 4.51 21.17 10.53
C GLY A 696 6.04 21.28 10.69
N VAL A 697 6.79 20.73 9.74
CA VAL A 697 8.23 21.05 9.58
C VAL A 697 8.33 22.38 8.83
N TYR A 698 8.64 23.46 9.56
CA TYR A 698 8.69 24.82 9.02
C TYR A 698 10.11 25.37 9.07
N GLY A 699 10.73 25.52 7.89
CA GLY A 699 12.17 25.71 7.75
C GLY A 699 12.85 24.34 7.72
N ASP A 700 13.98 24.22 8.40
CA ASP A 700 14.55 22.94 8.85
C ASP A 700 13.89 22.44 10.15
N LYS A 701 14.26 21.23 10.60
CA LYS A 701 13.73 20.62 11.84
C LYS A 701 14.29 21.27 13.10
N GLU A 702 15.55 21.66 13.12
CA GLU A 702 16.24 22.17 14.32
C GLU A 702 15.68 23.52 14.74
N ALA A 703 15.49 24.43 13.78
CA ALA A 703 14.82 25.71 13.98
C ALA A 703 13.34 25.55 14.37
N ALA A 704 12.66 24.50 13.90
CA ALA A 704 11.28 24.20 14.29
C ALA A 704 11.21 23.69 15.74
N ILE A 705 12.12 22.81 16.15
CA ILE A 705 12.28 22.35 17.54
C ILE A 705 12.61 23.55 18.46
N ALA A 706 13.58 24.39 18.08
CA ALA A 706 13.96 25.57 18.88
C ALA A 706 12.78 26.54 19.10
N ARG A 707 11.89 26.73 18.10
CA ARG A 707 10.67 27.51 18.29
C ARG A 707 9.65 26.82 19.19
N PHE A 708 9.51 25.49 19.13
CA PHE A 708 8.67 24.76 20.07
C PHE A 708 9.16 24.94 21.52
N GLU A 709 10.47 24.84 21.76
CA GLU A 709 11.05 25.06 23.08
C GLU A 709 10.76 26.47 23.61
N GLN A 710 10.93 27.50 22.77
CA GLN A 710 10.63 28.89 23.11
C GLN A 710 9.14 29.10 23.45
N GLU A 711 8.22 28.61 22.61
CA GLU A 711 6.78 28.76 22.88
C GLU A 711 6.28 27.87 24.03
N TYR A 712 6.89 26.70 24.26
CA TYR A 712 6.56 25.85 25.41
C TYR A 712 6.86 26.54 26.74
N VAL A 713 7.98 27.27 26.84
CA VAL A 713 8.31 28.08 28.04
C VAL A 713 7.21 29.11 28.31
N ASN A 714 6.60 29.70 27.28
CA ASN A 714 5.51 30.67 27.38
C ASN A 714 4.13 30.08 27.72
N LEU A 715 3.97 28.75 27.72
CA LEU A 715 2.69 28.12 28.05
C LEU A 715 2.31 28.26 29.54
N PRO A 716 1.02 28.42 29.87
CA PRO A 716 0.54 28.40 31.25
C PRO A 716 0.78 27.05 31.93
N GLU A 717 0.94 27.06 33.25
CA GLU A 717 1.25 25.84 34.00
C GLU A 717 0.12 24.80 33.98
N ASN A 718 -1.15 25.24 33.90
CA ASN A 718 -2.28 24.31 33.76
C ASN A 718 -2.35 23.62 32.38
N VAL A 719 -1.66 24.18 31.37
CA VAL A 719 -1.40 23.52 30.08
C VAL A 719 -0.18 22.60 30.21
N LYS A 720 0.97 23.11 30.69
CA LYS A 720 2.24 22.35 30.82
C LYS A 720 2.11 21.07 31.65
N ARG A 721 1.31 21.07 32.71
CA ARG A 721 1.09 19.89 33.57
C ARG A 721 0.30 18.76 32.89
N ARG A 722 -0.39 19.03 31.76
CA ARG A 722 -1.19 18.05 31.00
C ARG A 722 -0.70 17.83 29.57
N LEU A 723 0.11 18.73 29.01
CA LEU A 723 0.55 18.64 27.62
C LEU A 723 1.56 17.50 27.45
N VAL A 724 1.30 16.63 26.48
CA VAL A 724 2.20 15.56 26.05
C VAL A 724 2.37 15.62 24.52
N LEU A 725 3.51 15.14 24.04
CA LEU A 725 3.81 15.08 22.61
C LEU A 725 3.54 13.69 22.07
N GLU A 726 3.13 13.59 20.80
CA GLU A 726 2.92 12.35 20.07
C GLU A 726 3.75 12.32 18.78
N ASN A 727 4.43 11.20 18.53
CA ASN A 727 5.17 11.00 17.28
C ASN A 727 4.22 10.82 16.08
N ASP A 728 4.60 11.42 14.95
CA ASP A 728 3.81 11.44 13.73
C ASP A 728 4.54 10.79 12.54
N GLU A 729 3.79 10.50 11.49
CA GLU A 729 4.19 9.68 10.36
C GLU A 729 4.81 10.44 9.17
N LEU A 730 4.98 11.76 9.26
CA LEU A 730 5.43 12.62 8.15
C LEU A 730 6.51 13.66 8.54
N GLY A 731 6.41 14.24 9.73
CA GLY A 731 7.29 15.26 10.30
C GLY A 731 8.22 14.67 11.36
N TYR A 732 7.69 14.33 12.54
CA TYR A 732 8.48 14.11 13.75
C TYR A 732 8.34 12.70 14.32
N SER A 733 9.42 11.93 14.17
CA SER A 733 9.58 10.56 14.67
C SER A 733 10.00 10.52 16.14
N VAL A 734 10.03 9.32 16.73
CA VAL A 734 10.49 9.11 18.12
C VAL A 734 11.92 9.63 18.35
N SER A 735 12.84 9.52 17.39
CA SER A 735 14.20 10.09 17.52
C SER A 735 14.22 11.62 17.43
N ASP A 736 13.25 12.25 16.76
CA ASP A 736 13.14 13.72 16.72
C ASP A 736 12.59 14.26 18.04
N LEU A 737 11.62 13.57 18.65
CA LEU A 737 10.88 14.05 19.82
C LEU A 737 11.48 13.65 21.16
N LEU A 738 12.05 12.45 21.31
CA LEU A 738 12.52 11.97 22.61
C LEU A 738 13.54 12.93 23.29
N PRO A 739 14.52 13.54 22.59
CA PRO A 739 15.43 14.52 23.21
C PRO A 739 14.70 15.78 23.72
N VAL A 740 13.68 16.25 22.99
CA VAL A 740 12.85 17.42 23.37
C VAL A 740 11.98 17.07 24.58
N CYS A 741 11.38 15.88 24.57
CA CYS A 741 10.61 15.31 25.67
C CYS A 741 11.45 15.19 26.96
N GLN A 742 12.71 14.75 26.86
CA GLN A 742 13.64 14.69 27.99
C GLN A 742 14.02 16.10 28.48
N LYS A 743 14.42 17.00 27.57
CA LYS A 743 14.90 18.35 27.90
C LYS A 743 13.83 19.25 28.52
N LEU A 744 12.58 19.15 28.07
CA LEU A 744 11.46 19.96 28.56
C LEU A 744 10.61 19.23 29.61
N SER A 745 10.96 17.99 29.98
CA SER A 745 10.14 17.10 30.81
C SER A 745 8.69 16.98 30.28
N ILE A 746 8.54 16.68 28.99
CA ILE A 746 7.23 16.45 28.35
C ILE A 746 7.11 14.95 28.05
N PRO A 747 6.14 14.22 28.63
CA PRO A 747 5.93 12.81 28.31
C PRO A 747 5.66 12.60 26.82
N LEU A 748 6.22 11.52 26.27
CA LEU A 748 6.01 11.09 24.89
C LEU A 748 4.93 10.01 24.85
N VAL A 749 3.80 10.32 24.22
CA VAL A 749 2.82 9.33 23.75
C VAL A 749 3.44 8.65 22.54
N LEU A 750 3.82 7.39 22.72
CA LEU A 750 4.27 6.55 21.63
C LEU A 750 3.05 6.09 20.83
N ASP A 751 2.97 6.52 19.57
CA ASP A 751 2.11 5.89 18.57
C ASP A 751 2.93 4.87 17.77
N TRP A 752 2.59 3.59 17.92
CA TRP A 752 3.27 2.47 17.27
C TRP A 752 3.05 2.43 15.75
N HIS A 753 1.93 2.96 15.27
CA HIS A 753 1.54 2.95 13.85
C HIS A 753 2.26 4.07 13.08
N HIS A 754 2.25 5.29 13.62
CA HIS A 754 3.05 6.40 13.12
C HIS A 754 4.55 6.08 13.22
N HIS A 755 5.00 5.39 14.28
CA HIS A 755 6.38 4.92 14.35
C HIS A 755 6.69 3.85 13.30
N TYR A 756 5.80 2.90 13.03
CA TYR A 756 6.01 1.91 11.96
C TYR A 756 6.19 2.57 10.58
N ILE A 757 5.45 3.65 10.30
CA ILE A 757 5.58 4.43 9.05
C ILE A 757 6.81 5.37 9.09
N ASN A 758 7.14 5.94 10.26
CA ASN A 758 8.21 6.91 10.47
C ASN A 758 9.07 6.59 11.71
N PRO A 759 9.91 5.53 11.67
CA PRO A 759 10.65 5.06 12.85
C PRO A 759 11.80 6.01 13.28
N GLY A 760 12.06 7.07 12.51
CA GLY A 760 13.16 7.99 12.77
C GLY A 760 14.51 7.37 12.42
N THR A 761 15.49 7.55 13.30
CA THR A 761 16.76 6.80 13.35
C THR A 761 16.69 5.59 14.30
N VAL A 762 15.57 5.39 15.01
CA VAL A 762 15.38 4.28 15.94
C VAL A 762 15.13 2.98 15.16
N THR A 763 15.94 1.96 15.40
CA THR A 763 15.77 0.61 14.82
C THR A 763 15.26 -0.42 15.82
N ASP A 764 15.41 -0.15 17.12
CA ASP A 764 14.80 -0.92 18.22
C ASP A 764 14.08 0.04 19.18
N LEU A 765 12.78 0.18 18.98
CA LEU A 765 11.90 0.99 19.81
C LEU A 765 11.65 0.37 21.20
N VAL A 766 11.72 -0.95 21.32
CA VAL A 766 11.46 -1.65 22.59
C VAL A 766 12.55 -1.33 23.61
N SER A 767 13.80 -1.23 23.15
CA SER A 767 14.93 -0.76 23.97
C SER A 767 14.74 0.63 24.59
N LEU A 768 13.94 1.50 23.96
CA LEU A 768 13.67 2.86 24.42
C LEU A 768 12.43 2.99 25.32
N LEU A 769 11.60 1.95 25.44
CA LEU A 769 10.41 1.99 26.31
C LEU A 769 10.73 2.33 27.78
N PRO A 770 11.81 1.82 28.42
CA PRO A 770 12.18 2.23 29.77
C PRO A 770 12.50 3.73 29.86
N THR A 771 13.19 4.29 28.85
CA THR A 771 13.54 5.71 28.77
C THR A 771 12.31 6.60 28.57
N ILE A 772 11.38 6.17 27.70
CA ILE A 772 10.10 6.86 27.47
C ILE A 772 9.27 6.83 28.75
N ASN A 773 9.05 5.63 29.32
CA ASN A 773 8.26 5.43 30.53
C ASN A 773 8.84 6.18 31.74
N LYS A 774 10.16 6.35 31.86
CA LYS A 774 10.76 7.16 32.92
C LYS A 774 10.20 8.59 32.96
N ILE A 775 9.99 9.25 31.82
CA ILE A 775 9.44 10.63 31.77
C ILE A 775 8.01 10.68 32.31
N TRP A 776 7.22 9.62 32.09
CA TRP A 776 5.89 9.46 32.67
C TRP A 776 5.96 9.25 34.19
N THR A 777 6.84 8.34 34.64
CA THR A 777 7.09 8.05 36.07
C THR A 777 7.64 9.25 36.84
N ASP A 778 8.53 10.05 36.24
CA ASP A 778 9.11 11.26 36.84
C ASP A 778 8.04 12.35 37.09
N LYS A 779 7.00 12.41 36.24
CA LYS A 779 5.79 13.23 36.49
C LYS A 779 4.73 12.51 37.34
N GLY A 780 4.95 11.25 37.67
CA GLY A 780 3.97 10.38 38.33
C GLY A 780 2.67 10.22 37.55
N ILE A 781 2.66 10.40 36.23
CA ILE A 781 1.50 10.24 35.35
C ILE A 781 1.52 8.81 34.81
N LYS A 782 0.39 8.09 34.82
CA LYS A 782 0.35 6.73 34.27
C LYS A 782 0.69 6.75 32.77
N PRO A 783 1.65 5.93 32.29
CA PRO A 783 2.02 5.87 30.88
C PRO A 783 0.81 5.68 29.95
N LYS A 784 0.89 6.27 28.75
CA LYS A 784 -0.14 6.18 27.72
C LYS A 784 0.47 6.08 26.32
N GLN A 785 -0.12 5.22 25.48
CA GLN A 785 0.31 4.95 24.10
C GLN A 785 -0.87 4.89 23.14
N HIS A 786 -0.61 4.95 21.83
CA HIS A 786 -1.58 4.79 20.75
C HIS A 786 -1.24 3.57 19.87
N TYR A 787 -2.25 2.85 19.39
CA TYR A 787 -2.08 1.68 18.52
C TYR A 787 -3.20 1.55 17.49
N SER A 788 -2.81 1.40 16.22
CA SER A 788 -3.67 1.00 15.09
C SER A 788 -2.91 0.08 14.14
N GLU A 789 -3.66 -0.72 13.38
CA GLU A 789 -3.13 -1.56 12.30
C GLU A 789 -3.54 -0.97 10.96
N SER A 790 -2.65 -1.03 9.96
CA SER A 790 -3.01 -0.69 8.58
C SER A 790 -4.05 -1.67 8.04
N ARG A 791 -4.97 -1.21 7.21
CA ARG A 791 -5.88 -2.09 6.47
C ARG A 791 -5.13 -3.17 5.69
N ARG A 792 -5.74 -4.36 5.64
CA ARG A 792 -5.21 -5.51 4.91
C ARG A 792 -4.94 -5.15 3.44
N GLY A 793 -3.69 -5.29 3.01
CA GLY A 793 -3.26 -5.08 1.62
C GLY A 793 -2.86 -3.64 1.25
N ALA A 794 -2.77 -2.72 2.22
CA ALA A 794 -2.18 -1.40 2.01
C ALA A 794 -0.73 -1.48 1.49
N LYS A 795 -0.36 -0.64 0.49
CA LYS A 795 1.00 -0.62 -0.11
C LYS A 795 1.65 0.76 -0.16
N THR A 796 0.86 1.83 -0.20
CA THR A 796 1.33 3.23 -0.21
C THR A 796 1.21 3.86 1.18
N ILE A 797 1.99 4.91 1.47
CA ILE A 797 1.92 5.64 2.76
C ILE A 797 0.48 6.11 3.06
N MET A 798 -0.29 6.54 2.06
CA MET A 798 -1.69 6.95 2.24
C MET A 798 -2.65 5.79 2.58
N GLU A 799 -2.35 4.57 2.13
CA GLU A 799 -3.13 3.37 2.49
C GLU A 799 -2.66 2.80 3.82
N LEU A 800 -1.36 2.87 4.15
CA LEU A 800 -0.81 2.40 5.42
C LEU A 800 -1.42 3.19 6.58
N ARG A 801 -1.53 4.52 6.44
CA ARG A 801 -2.27 5.43 7.35
C ARG A 801 -3.77 5.14 7.48
N ALA A 802 -4.36 4.31 6.62
CA ALA A 802 -5.76 3.95 6.74
C ALA A 802 -5.91 2.85 7.78
N HIS A 803 -6.32 3.23 8.99
CA HIS A 803 -6.56 2.30 10.09
C HIS A 803 -7.60 1.23 9.70
N SER A 804 -7.39 0.02 10.23
CA SER A 804 -8.27 -1.13 10.09
C SER A 804 -9.65 -0.92 10.73
N ASP A 805 -10.61 -1.77 10.36
CA ASP A 805 -11.94 -1.80 10.97
C ASP A 805 -11.81 -2.36 12.41
N ARG A 806 -11.01 -3.41 12.59
CA ARG A 806 -10.59 -3.98 13.90
C ARG A 806 -9.08 -4.22 13.90
N VAL A 807 -8.42 -3.94 15.02
CA VAL A 807 -7.05 -4.43 15.27
C VAL A 807 -7.08 -5.89 15.74
N LYS A 808 -5.96 -6.60 15.65
CA LYS A 808 -5.88 -8.04 15.97
C LYS A 808 -4.75 -8.42 16.93
N ASN A 809 -3.85 -7.50 17.25
CA ASN A 809 -2.71 -7.72 18.14
C ASN A 809 -2.65 -6.62 19.22
N LEU A 810 -1.81 -6.84 20.24
CA LEU A 810 -1.30 -5.78 21.12
C LEU A 810 0.17 -5.50 20.76
N PRO A 811 0.67 -4.26 20.86
CA PRO A 811 2.09 -3.91 20.64
C PRO A 811 3.00 -4.45 21.76
N PRO A 812 4.34 -4.47 21.60
CA PRO A 812 5.28 -5.04 22.58
C PRO A 812 5.61 -4.04 23.69
N THR A 813 4.56 -3.51 24.32
CA THR A 813 4.66 -2.60 25.46
C THR A 813 4.90 -3.35 26.78
N THR A 814 5.10 -2.60 27.86
CA THR A 814 4.99 -3.08 29.25
C THR A 814 3.54 -3.40 29.62
N ASP A 815 3.32 -4.45 30.42
CA ASP A 815 2.00 -4.98 30.79
C ASP A 815 1.01 -3.92 31.33
N ASP A 816 1.50 -2.92 32.08
CA ASP A 816 0.66 -1.84 32.64
C ASP A 816 0.90 -0.49 31.92
N VAL A 817 0.11 -0.25 30.86
CA VAL A 817 0.03 1.02 30.14
C VAL A 817 -1.40 1.26 29.67
N ASP A 818 -1.87 2.51 29.63
CA ASP A 818 -3.20 2.79 29.05
C ASP A 818 -3.08 2.97 27.52
N LEU A 819 -3.63 2.01 26.77
CA LEU A 819 -3.48 1.89 25.32
C LEU A 819 -4.74 2.34 24.57
N MET A 820 -4.58 3.38 23.74
CA MET A 820 -5.66 3.91 22.91
C MET A 820 -5.72 3.17 21.58
N ILE A 821 -6.82 2.45 21.35
CA ILE A 821 -7.07 1.69 20.13
C ILE A 821 -7.69 2.61 19.08
N GLU A 822 -6.87 3.00 18.11
CA GLU A 822 -7.20 3.95 17.04
C GLU A 822 -7.98 3.29 15.88
N ALA A 823 -8.80 2.28 16.16
CA ALA A 823 -9.57 1.57 15.13
C ALA A 823 -10.78 2.37 14.61
N LYS A 824 -11.26 2.01 13.42
CA LYS A 824 -12.44 2.62 12.80
C LYS A 824 -13.77 2.18 13.44
N ASP A 825 -13.89 0.94 13.92
CA ASP A 825 -15.07 0.48 14.68
C ASP A 825 -15.00 0.81 16.20
N LYS A 826 -14.02 1.62 16.62
CA LYS A 826 -13.95 2.24 17.95
C LYS A 826 -14.06 1.24 19.12
N GLU A 827 -15.07 1.34 19.97
CA GLU A 827 -15.26 0.49 21.15
C GLU A 827 -15.27 -1.00 20.80
N GLN A 828 -15.77 -1.36 19.61
CA GLN A 828 -15.87 -2.76 19.18
C GLN A 828 -14.49 -3.39 18.94
N ALA A 829 -13.46 -2.59 18.64
CA ALA A 829 -12.09 -3.08 18.55
C ALA A 829 -11.46 -3.31 19.93
N VAL A 830 -11.90 -2.59 20.96
CA VAL A 830 -11.54 -2.88 22.37
C VAL A 830 -12.21 -4.17 22.82
N LEU A 831 -13.52 -4.33 22.55
CA LEU A 831 -14.25 -5.56 22.88
C LEU A 831 -13.71 -6.79 22.12
N GLU A 832 -13.29 -6.64 20.86
CA GLU A 832 -12.66 -7.74 20.12
C GLU A 832 -11.29 -8.12 20.72
N LEU A 833 -10.47 -7.16 21.19
CA LEU A 833 -9.22 -7.46 21.91
C LEU A 833 -9.47 -8.11 23.28
N TYR A 834 -10.46 -7.63 24.05
CA TYR A 834 -10.88 -8.25 25.30
C TYR A 834 -11.27 -9.72 25.07
N LYS A 835 -12.04 -10.02 24.01
CA LYS A 835 -12.50 -11.37 23.67
C LYS A 835 -11.42 -12.27 23.03
N LEU A 836 -10.44 -11.70 22.32
CA LEU A 836 -9.31 -12.44 21.74
C LEU A 836 -8.28 -12.87 22.80
N TYR A 837 -8.09 -12.06 23.83
CA TYR A 837 -7.02 -12.25 24.82
C TYR A 837 -7.51 -12.47 26.26
N ASP A 838 -8.82 -12.57 26.48
CA ASP A 838 -9.44 -12.86 27.79
C ASP A 838 -9.08 -11.83 28.87
N LEU A 839 -9.06 -10.55 28.48
CA LEU A 839 -8.55 -9.44 29.31
C LEU A 839 -9.58 -8.89 30.29
N GLN A 840 -10.86 -8.87 29.88
CA GLN A 840 -12.02 -8.38 30.64
C GLN A 840 -13.29 -9.10 30.13
N PRO A 841 -14.33 -9.27 30.96
CA PRO A 841 -15.63 -9.75 30.51
C PRO A 841 -16.24 -8.82 29.45
N VAL A 842 -16.80 -9.42 28.38
CA VAL A 842 -17.47 -8.72 27.28
C VAL A 842 -18.96 -9.01 27.31
N ASN A 843 -19.79 -7.96 27.29
CA ASN A 843 -21.24 -8.11 27.12
C ASN A 843 -21.54 -8.45 25.65
N GLU A 844 -22.08 -9.64 25.38
CA GLU A 844 -22.43 -10.10 24.03
C GLU A 844 -23.53 -9.25 23.36
N GLU A 845 -24.41 -8.60 24.14
CA GLU A 845 -25.42 -7.66 23.59
C GLU A 845 -24.78 -6.39 23.02
N SER A 846 -23.64 -5.98 23.59
CA SER A 846 -22.86 -4.80 23.17
C SER A 846 -21.79 -5.13 22.13
N TYR A 847 -21.50 -6.42 21.90
CA TYR A 847 -20.46 -6.89 20.98
C TYR A 847 -21.02 -7.26 19.60
N ILE A 848 -20.49 -6.63 18.56
CA ILE A 848 -20.88 -6.85 17.16
C ILE A 848 -19.73 -7.56 16.43
N PRO A 849 -19.87 -8.86 16.08
CA PRO A 849 -18.85 -9.63 15.36
C PRO A 849 -18.43 -9.01 14.02
N SER A 850 -17.14 -9.10 13.70
CA SER A 850 -16.57 -8.50 12.49
C SER A 850 -16.96 -9.28 11.22
N LYS A 851 -17.36 -8.56 10.15
CA LYS A 851 -17.94 -9.14 8.92
C LYS A 851 -16.94 -9.71 7.91
N GLY A 852 -15.73 -10.08 8.36
CA GLY A 852 -14.70 -10.81 7.59
C GLY A 852 -14.01 -10.09 6.42
N ILE A 853 -14.68 -9.16 5.72
CA ILE A 853 -14.21 -8.52 4.49
C ILE A 853 -14.01 -7.01 4.69
N GLU A 854 -12.77 -6.61 4.95
CA GLU A 854 -12.37 -5.19 4.90
C GLU A 854 -12.25 -4.71 3.45
N THR A 855 -12.60 -3.45 3.18
CA THR A 855 -12.39 -2.82 1.87
C THR A 855 -11.15 -1.92 1.90
N THR A 856 -10.24 -2.14 0.94
CA THR A 856 -9.02 -1.32 0.78
C THR A 856 -9.32 0.14 0.48
N GLN A 857 -10.46 0.42 -0.15
CA GLN A 857 -10.85 1.79 -0.49
C GLN A 857 -11.24 2.61 0.75
N THR A 858 -10.63 3.79 0.88
CA THR A 858 -11.22 4.87 1.69
C THR A 858 -12.53 5.31 1.03
N LYS A 859 -13.68 5.00 1.65
CA LYS A 859 -14.92 5.77 1.43
C LYS A 859 -14.72 7.18 2.02
N GLY A 860 -13.94 8.02 1.33
CA GLY A 860 -13.92 9.46 1.54
C GLY A 860 -15.36 10.00 1.45
N ARG A 861 -15.63 11.12 2.13
CA ARG A 861 -16.97 11.64 2.50
C ARG A 861 -17.90 11.90 1.30
N LYS A 862 -18.40 10.83 0.66
CA LYS A 862 -19.39 10.86 -0.41
C LYS A 862 -20.67 11.45 0.17
N SER A 863 -21.13 12.55 -0.42
CA SER A 863 -22.45 13.12 -0.14
C SER A 863 -23.51 12.09 -0.44
N ASN A 864 -24.27 11.66 0.58
CA ASN A 864 -25.17 10.50 0.49
C ASN A 864 -26.48 10.79 -0.28
N LYS A 865 -26.47 11.74 -1.24
CA LYS A 865 -27.64 12.14 -2.05
C LYS A 865 -28.28 10.93 -2.77
N LYS A 866 -27.48 10.01 -3.31
CA LYS A 866 -28.04 8.88 -4.09
C LYS A 866 -28.90 7.94 -3.24
N ALA A 867 -28.47 7.60 -2.03
CA ALA A 867 -29.25 6.79 -1.09
C ALA A 867 -30.51 7.48 -0.51
N VAL A 868 -30.76 8.75 -0.85
CA VAL A 868 -32.02 9.46 -0.57
C VAL A 868 -32.93 9.43 -1.81
N ALA A 869 -32.37 9.63 -3.01
CA ALA A 869 -33.11 9.46 -4.27
C ALA A 869 -33.61 8.01 -4.44
N ASP A 870 -32.73 7.02 -4.26
CA ASP A 870 -33.03 5.58 -4.34
C ASP A 870 -34.05 5.12 -3.27
N LYS A 871 -34.42 5.98 -2.30
CA LYS A 871 -35.47 5.71 -1.30
C LYS A 871 -36.80 6.44 -1.60
N LYS A 872 -36.77 7.62 -2.22
CA LYS A 872 -37.98 8.29 -2.72
C LYS A 872 -38.65 7.47 -3.83
N LEU A 873 -37.84 6.96 -4.76
CA LEU A 873 -38.21 6.07 -5.89
C LEU A 873 -38.71 4.67 -5.48
N LYS A 874 -39.22 4.50 -4.25
CA LYS A 874 -39.79 3.27 -3.69
C LYS A 874 -40.95 3.49 -2.70
N GLU A 875 -41.38 4.74 -2.51
CA GLU A 875 -42.53 5.10 -1.68
C GLU A 875 -43.67 5.72 -2.52
N GLU A 876 -43.50 5.73 -3.85
CA GLU A 876 -44.39 6.32 -4.87
C GLU A 876 -44.65 5.31 -6.03
N ASP A 877 -44.81 4.00 -5.73
CA ASP A 877 -45.33 2.98 -6.67
C ASP A 877 -46.88 2.93 -6.56
N GLY A 878 -47.58 3.60 -7.47
CA GLY A 878 -49.03 3.58 -7.63
C GLY A 878 -49.44 4.17 -8.98
N ASP A 879 -50.53 3.69 -9.58
CA ASP A 879 -50.89 3.98 -10.98
C ASP A 879 -50.88 5.48 -11.32
N LEU A 880 -50.05 5.85 -12.29
CA LEU A 880 -49.98 7.16 -12.94
C LEU A 880 -49.92 6.95 -14.46
N SER A 881 -50.63 7.80 -15.19
CA SER A 881 -50.85 7.71 -16.64
C SER A 881 -49.60 8.02 -17.47
N GLU A 882 -49.62 7.70 -18.77
CA GLU A 882 -48.46 7.92 -19.66
C GLU A 882 -48.07 9.41 -19.76
N GLU A 883 -49.04 10.34 -19.72
CA GLU A 883 -48.79 11.79 -19.69
C GLU A 883 -48.14 12.25 -18.36
N GLU A 884 -48.51 11.63 -17.24
CA GLU A 884 -47.90 11.91 -15.92
C GLU A 884 -46.49 11.33 -15.81
N GLN A 885 -46.22 10.21 -16.47
CA GLN A 885 -44.88 9.62 -16.58
C GLN A 885 -43.96 10.49 -17.46
N GLU A 886 -44.45 11.02 -18.58
CA GLU A 886 -43.68 11.93 -19.44
C GLU A 886 -43.37 13.26 -18.72
N ALA A 887 -44.34 13.82 -17.98
CA ALA A 887 -44.13 15.01 -17.14
C ALA A 887 -43.08 14.78 -16.03
N ALA A 888 -43.11 13.62 -15.37
CA ALA A 888 -42.11 13.24 -14.37
C ALA A 888 -40.71 13.04 -14.97
N GLN A 889 -40.63 12.52 -16.20
CA GLN A 889 -39.38 12.37 -16.95
C GLN A 889 -38.75 13.75 -17.25
N ASP A 890 -39.56 14.72 -17.68
CA ASP A 890 -39.14 16.11 -17.93
C ASP A 890 -38.71 16.83 -16.64
N GLU A 891 -39.43 16.66 -15.52
CA GLU A 891 -38.96 17.20 -14.23
C GLU A 891 -37.60 16.59 -13.82
N ILE A 892 -37.37 15.31 -14.11
CA ILE A 892 -36.09 14.62 -13.85
C ILE A 892 -34.96 15.13 -14.77
N GLU A 893 -35.21 15.44 -16.04
CA GLU A 893 -34.23 16.11 -16.92
C GLU A 893 -33.95 17.56 -16.45
N VAL A 894 -34.98 18.29 -16.01
CA VAL A 894 -34.84 19.64 -15.44
C VAL A 894 -34.08 19.62 -14.11
N GLU A 895 -34.28 18.63 -13.24
CA GLU A 895 -33.53 18.46 -11.98
C GLU A 895 -32.09 18.00 -12.25
N GLN A 896 -31.86 17.10 -13.22
CA GLN A 896 -30.50 16.68 -13.61
C GLN A 896 -29.71 17.82 -14.26
N SER A 897 -30.34 18.64 -15.11
CA SER A 897 -29.72 19.82 -15.71
C SER A 897 -29.47 20.93 -14.66
N LYS A 898 -30.37 21.12 -13.68
CA LYS A 898 -30.08 21.92 -12.46
C LYS A 898 -28.88 21.37 -11.69
N ILE A 899 -28.71 20.06 -11.54
CA ILE A 899 -27.54 19.45 -10.87
C ILE A 899 -26.24 19.65 -11.68
N ILE A 900 -26.31 19.66 -13.01
CA ILE A 900 -25.20 20.05 -13.89
C ILE A 900 -24.88 21.55 -13.75
N ALA A 901 -25.89 22.41 -13.56
CA ALA A 901 -25.71 23.82 -13.23
C ALA A 901 -25.11 24.04 -11.82
N GLU A 902 -25.56 23.34 -10.78
CA GLU A 902 -25.01 23.46 -9.42
C GLU A 902 -23.56 22.94 -9.33
N SER A 903 -23.25 21.82 -10.00
CA SER A 903 -21.91 21.25 -10.00
C SER A 903 -20.91 22.09 -10.79
N SER A 904 -21.38 22.85 -11.80
CA SER A 904 -20.57 23.88 -12.47
C SER A 904 -20.50 25.20 -11.68
N ALA A 905 -21.57 25.61 -10.98
CA ALA A 905 -21.57 26.75 -10.06
C ALA A 905 -20.60 26.57 -8.87
N THR A 906 -20.52 25.36 -8.31
CA THR A 906 -19.57 25.01 -7.24
C THR A 906 -18.11 25.14 -7.69
N ARG A 907 -17.83 25.10 -9.00
CA ARG A 907 -16.52 25.39 -9.59
C ARG A 907 -16.24 26.89 -9.80
N ARG A 908 -17.23 27.77 -9.66
CA ARG A 908 -17.14 29.20 -10.01
C ARG A 908 -16.79 30.13 -8.82
N SER A 909 -16.95 29.68 -7.57
CA SER A 909 -16.60 30.44 -6.35
C SER A 909 -15.08 30.73 -6.17
N ARG A 910 -14.20 30.23 -7.04
CA ARG A 910 -12.76 30.61 -7.10
C ARG A 910 -12.39 31.54 -8.27
N ARG A 911 -13.36 32.13 -8.98
CA ARG A 911 -13.15 33.19 -9.99
C ARG A 911 -14.24 34.26 -9.89
N SER A 912 -14.08 35.20 -8.96
CA SER A 912 -14.90 36.41 -8.84
C SER A 912 -14.12 37.60 -8.25
N ILE A 913 -13.02 37.98 -8.92
CA ILE A 913 -12.49 39.36 -8.92
C ILE A 913 -12.25 39.69 -10.40
N LYS A 914 -12.85 40.80 -10.88
CA LYS A 914 -13.34 41.00 -12.26
C LYS A 914 -14.47 39.99 -12.59
N THR A 915 -15.69 40.42 -12.86
CA THR A 915 -16.06 41.41 -13.88
C THR A 915 -16.90 42.56 -13.34
N GLU A 916 -16.34 43.78 -13.45
CA GLU A 916 -17.08 45.02 -13.68
C GLU A 916 -16.56 45.60 -15.00
N LEU A 917 -17.32 46.52 -15.63
CA LEU A 917 -17.05 47.11 -16.94
C LEU A 917 -16.97 46.10 -18.11
N ILE A 918 -18.14 45.59 -18.53
CA ILE A 918 -18.59 45.76 -19.94
C ILE A 918 -20.10 46.01 -19.92
N MET A 919 -20.49 47.29 -19.93
CA MET A 919 -21.68 47.75 -20.64
C MET A 919 -21.26 49.01 -21.40
N ASN A 920 -21.48 48.98 -22.71
CA ASN A 920 -21.98 50.04 -23.57
C ASN A 920 -21.80 49.60 -25.03
N ASP A 921 -22.92 49.57 -25.76
CA ASP A 921 -23.14 50.07 -27.13
C ASP A 921 -22.12 49.66 -28.22
N VAL A 922 -22.46 48.90 -29.27
CA VAL A 922 -23.61 49.01 -30.20
C VAL A 922 -23.60 50.30 -31.01
N GLU A 923 -22.91 50.26 -32.15
CA GLU A 923 -23.39 50.65 -33.50
C GLU A 923 -22.38 50.03 -34.49
N ASP A 924 -22.71 49.14 -35.45
CA ASP A 924 -23.85 48.95 -36.35
C ASP A 924 -23.91 49.93 -37.53
N LYS A 925 -24.26 49.37 -38.70
CA LYS A 925 -24.50 50.00 -40.01
C LYS A 925 -23.27 50.62 -40.74
N SER A 926 -23.21 50.59 -42.07
CA SER A 926 -23.89 49.70 -43.04
C SER A 926 -23.29 49.87 -44.45
N MET A 927 -23.29 48.77 -45.24
CA MET A 927 -23.53 48.73 -46.70
C MET A 927 -22.61 49.59 -47.64
N THR A 928 -22.48 49.33 -48.96
CA THR A 928 -23.25 48.44 -49.84
C THR A 928 -22.38 47.77 -50.93
N LYS A 929 -22.91 46.67 -51.46
CA LYS A 929 -22.51 45.96 -52.68
C LYS A 929 -22.13 46.89 -53.86
N LYS A 930 -21.08 46.54 -54.62
CA LYS A 930 -21.27 45.87 -55.94
C LYS A 930 -19.98 45.26 -56.54
N THR A 931 -19.85 43.95 -56.31
CA THR A 931 -19.19 42.97 -57.19
C THR A 931 -17.68 43.17 -57.51
N PRO A 932 -17.17 43.40 -58.74
CA PRO A 932 -15.74 43.18 -59.03
C PRO A 932 -14.81 44.35 -58.64
N LYS A 933 -13.48 44.07 -58.57
CA LYS A 933 -12.33 45.00 -58.39
C LYS A 933 -12.13 45.52 -56.94
N ARG A 934 -10.95 45.97 -56.47
CA ARG A 934 -9.52 45.76 -56.84
C ARG A 934 -8.61 46.20 -55.65
N LYS A 935 -7.51 45.46 -55.40
CA LYS A 935 -6.17 45.86 -54.87
C LYS A 935 -6.00 46.98 -53.78
N ARG A 936 -5.30 46.59 -52.69
CA ARG A 936 -4.10 47.22 -52.05
C ARG A 936 -4.18 48.45 -51.09
N LYS A 937 -3.45 48.28 -49.95
CA LYS A 937 -2.42 49.16 -49.31
C LYS A 937 -2.80 50.40 -48.44
N GLN A 938 -2.18 50.41 -47.23
CA GLN A 938 -1.46 51.53 -46.56
C GLN A 938 -2.24 52.74 -45.98
N LEU A 939 -1.73 53.58 -45.05
CA LEU A 939 -0.80 53.42 -43.88
C LEU A 939 -0.69 54.77 -43.09
N ALA A 940 -0.80 54.78 -41.75
CA ALA A 940 -0.25 55.82 -40.82
C ALA A 940 -0.80 57.28 -40.90
N PRO A 941 -0.33 58.25 -40.06
CA PRO A 941 -0.14 58.26 -38.59
C PRO A 941 -0.57 59.58 -37.87
N ALA A 942 -0.33 59.65 -36.55
CA ALA A 942 0.15 60.81 -35.76
C ALA A 942 -0.77 62.04 -35.57
N ASP A 943 -0.54 62.95 -34.61
CA ASP A 943 0.03 62.94 -33.24
C ASP A 943 -0.33 64.32 -32.59
N VAL A 944 -0.10 64.50 -31.28
CA VAL A 944 0.44 65.73 -30.61
C VAL A 944 0.20 65.71 -29.09
N GLU A 945 1.20 66.17 -28.34
CA GLU A 945 1.35 66.26 -26.87
C GLU A 945 1.30 67.77 -26.45
N PRO A 946 1.58 68.24 -25.20
CA PRO A 946 1.74 67.59 -23.88
C PRO A 946 1.12 68.35 -22.66
N ALA A 947 1.49 67.91 -21.44
CA ALA A 947 1.86 68.75 -20.25
C ALA A 947 0.75 69.39 -19.35
N VAL A 948 0.95 69.73 -18.06
CA VAL A 948 1.93 69.43 -16.95
C VAL A 948 1.33 69.97 -15.60
N THR A 949 1.87 69.60 -14.40
CA THR A 949 1.67 70.24 -13.05
C THR A 949 0.25 70.21 -12.39
N GLU A 950 0.03 70.35 -11.06
CA GLU A 950 0.82 70.03 -9.83
C GLU A 950 -0.09 69.87 -8.56
N GLU A 951 0.49 69.99 -7.37
CA GLU A 951 0.11 69.57 -6.00
C GLU A 951 -1.21 70.05 -5.32
N ALA A 952 -1.59 69.32 -4.26
CA ALA A 952 -2.13 69.79 -2.94
C ALA A 952 -3.50 70.54 -2.86
N SER A 953 -4.20 70.63 -1.70
CA SER A 953 -4.29 69.78 -0.48
C SER A 953 -5.49 70.19 0.41
N ASP A 954 -6.09 69.22 1.10
CA ASP A 954 -6.72 69.32 2.44
C ASP A 954 -8.03 70.10 2.76
N ILE A 955 -8.73 69.56 3.78
CA ILE A 955 -9.60 70.20 4.79
C ILE A 955 -11.05 70.69 4.42
N ALA A 956 -12.00 69.78 4.66
CA ALA A 956 -13.09 69.89 5.66
C ALA A 956 -14.41 70.71 5.44
N ILE A 957 -15.53 69.97 5.65
CA ILE A 957 -16.69 70.27 6.52
C ILE A 957 -17.85 71.19 6.03
N ASN A 958 -18.99 70.49 5.79
CA ASN A 958 -20.40 70.81 6.14
C ASN A 958 -21.39 71.56 5.21
N LYS A 959 -22.66 71.09 5.32
CA LYS A 959 -23.96 71.76 5.05
C LYS A 959 -24.25 72.20 3.60
N SER A 960 -25.47 72.07 3.05
CA SER A 960 -26.75 71.45 3.50
C SER A 960 -27.82 71.57 2.37
N GLN A 961 -29.04 71.06 2.61
CA GLN A 961 -30.30 71.32 1.86
C GLN A 961 -30.48 70.57 0.51
N LYS A 962 -31.69 70.16 0.08
CA LYS A 962 -33.06 70.22 0.69
C LYS A 962 -34.00 69.16 0.06
N LYS A 963 -34.87 68.53 0.89
CA LYS A 963 -36.31 68.13 0.71
C LYS A 963 -36.79 67.56 -0.66
N ASN A 964 -37.67 66.55 -0.73
CA ASN A 964 -38.94 66.31 0.00
C ASN A 964 -39.21 64.79 0.15
N ARG A 965 -39.73 64.28 1.31
CA ARG A 965 -41.16 64.00 1.64
C ARG A 965 -41.87 62.99 0.71
N LYS A 966 -42.68 62.03 1.19
CA LYS A 966 -43.48 61.98 2.44
C LYS A 966 -43.66 60.55 3.01
N GLN A 967 -44.07 60.45 4.27
CA GLN A 967 -44.45 59.25 5.05
C GLN A 967 -45.99 59.25 5.29
N PRO A 968 -46.67 58.23 5.87
CA PRO A 968 -46.64 58.00 7.34
C PRO A 968 -46.88 56.54 7.85
N SER A 969 -46.86 56.39 9.19
CA SER A 969 -47.33 55.26 10.05
C SER A 969 -48.39 55.83 11.04
N PRO A 970 -48.70 55.35 12.29
CA PRO A 970 -48.42 54.11 13.06
C PRO A 970 -49.65 53.57 13.89
N LYS A 971 -49.39 52.87 15.02
CA LYS A 971 -50.25 52.32 16.13
C LYS A 971 -50.49 50.80 16.04
N ILE A 972 -50.37 49.95 17.09
CA ILE A 972 -50.53 49.99 18.57
C ILE A 972 -51.99 49.85 19.04
N ILE A 973 -52.28 48.75 19.78
CA ILE A 973 -53.21 48.64 20.94
C ILE A 973 -53.09 47.24 21.59
N GLU A 974 -53.51 47.15 22.86
CA GLU A 974 -53.72 45.98 23.77
C GLU A 974 -54.71 44.90 23.20
N GLU A 975 -55.17 43.82 23.85
CA GLU A 975 -54.81 42.84 24.90
C GLU A 975 -55.84 41.67 24.79
N GLU A 976 -55.73 40.61 25.60
CA GLU A 976 -56.84 39.67 25.94
C GLU A 976 -57.51 38.86 24.78
N VAL A 977 -58.36 37.84 24.99
CA VAL A 977 -58.31 36.66 25.87
C VAL A 977 -59.16 35.56 25.19
N ASN A 978 -59.28 34.37 25.80
CA ASN A 978 -60.30 33.32 25.57
C ASN A 978 -61.72 33.85 25.19
N ASP A 979 -62.66 33.10 24.57
CA ASP A 979 -62.87 31.64 24.62
C ASP A 979 -63.92 31.09 23.59
N GLU A 980 -64.15 29.76 23.66
CA GLU A 980 -65.43 29.03 23.52
C GLU A 980 -66.27 28.94 22.21
N LYS A 981 -66.23 27.71 21.65
CA LYS A 981 -67.37 26.75 21.51
C LYS A 981 -68.36 26.76 20.32
N LYS A 982 -68.86 25.50 20.12
CA LYS A 982 -70.22 25.02 19.77
C LYS A 982 -70.59 24.73 18.29
N LYS A 983 -70.72 23.42 18.01
CA LYS A 983 -71.88 22.68 17.44
C LYS A 983 -72.58 23.29 16.19
N THR A 984 -72.88 22.51 15.14
CA THR A 984 -74.06 21.60 15.19
C THR A 984 -74.25 20.61 14.02
N SER A 985 -74.48 19.34 14.39
CA SER A 985 -75.57 18.45 13.91
C SER A 985 -75.45 17.53 12.67
N LYS A 986 -76.18 16.39 12.80
CA LYS A 986 -76.76 15.48 11.77
C LYS A 986 -75.83 14.54 10.97
N ARG A 987 -76.21 13.29 10.65
CA ARG A 987 -77.14 12.30 11.28
C ARG A 987 -77.00 10.91 10.59
N ASN A 988 -77.18 9.81 11.34
CA ASN A 988 -77.48 8.44 10.85
C ASN A 988 -76.33 7.68 10.10
N ARG A 989 -76.24 6.32 10.09
CA ARG A 989 -77.13 5.24 10.62
C ARG A 989 -76.37 3.91 10.87
N LYS A 990 -76.85 3.12 11.85
CA LYS A 990 -76.72 1.64 12.08
C LYS A 990 -75.38 1.00 12.59
N ASN A 991 -75.41 0.74 13.91
CA ASN A 991 -74.97 -0.44 14.71
C ASN A 991 -74.95 -1.84 14.01
N PRO A 992 -74.40 -2.92 14.65
CA PRO A 992 -73.93 -3.07 16.06
C PRO A 992 -72.43 -3.52 16.21
N LEU A 993 -71.70 -3.42 17.34
CA LEU A 993 -71.94 -3.69 18.79
C LEU A 993 -72.20 -5.18 19.16
N PRO A 994 -71.96 -5.63 20.41
CA PRO A 994 -71.16 -5.08 21.54
C PRO A 994 -69.84 -5.92 21.71
N LYS A 995 -69.15 -6.19 22.84
CA LYS A 995 -69.07 -5.93 24.32
C LYS A 995 -67.58 -6.20 24.70
N ASN A 996 -66.93 -5.79 25.80
CA ASN A 996 -67.11 -4.72 26.81
C ASN A 996 -65.76 -4.50 27.55
N THR A 997 -65.63 -3.39 28.29
CA THR A 997 -64.55 -3.12 29.28
C THR A 997 -65.05 -3.28 30.73
N GLU A 998 -64.20 -2.94 31.70
CA GLU A 998 -64.38 -3.01 33.18
C GLU A 998 -64.12 -4.43 33.77
N THR A 999 -63.57 -4.59 34.98
CA THR A 999 -63.43 -3.65 36.14
C THR A 999 -62.02 -3.69 36.75
N ILE A 1000 -61.78 -2.97 37.87
CA ILE A 1000 -60.53 -2.93 38.66
C ILE A 1000 -60.79 -3.55 40.05
N VAL A 1001 -59.72 -4.01 40.72
CA VAL A 1001 -59.58 -4.41 42.14
C VAL A 1001 -59.86 -5.90 42.44
N ASP A 1002 -58.91 -6.47 43.19
CA ASP A 1002 -58.87 -7.72 43.98
C ASP A 1002 -59.63 -8.99 43.51
N GLU A 1003 -58.88 -10.09 43.31
CA GLU A 1003 -58.95 -11.23 44.25
C GLU A 1003 -57.83 -12.29 44.06
N ALA A 1004 -57.70 -13.16 45.09
CA ALA A 1004 -57.12 -14.51 45.15
C ALA A 1004 -55.88 -14.88 44.30
N MET A 1005 -54.72 -15.24 44.85
CA MET A 1005 -54.42 -16.38 45.75
C MET A 1005 -54.85 -17.78 45.27
N ASN A 1006 -53.84 -18.64 45.07
CA ASN A 1006 -53.82 -20.07 45.41
C ASN A 1006 -55.08 -20.94 45.17
N GLU A 1007 -55.10 -21.67 44.06
CA GLU A 1007 -54.90 -23.13 44.09
C GLU A 1007 -54.43 -23.61 42.68
N ILE A 1008 -53.67 -24.69 42.50
CA ILE A 1008 -53.33 -25.78 43.41
C ILE A 1008 -51.81 -25.97 43.53
N ALA A 1009 -51.28 -25.85 44.75
CA ALA A 1009 -49.98 -26.43 45.11
C ALA A 1009 -50.19 -27.81 45.79
N LYS A 1010 -50.11 -28.93 45.03
CA LYS A 1010 -50.20 -30.30 45.59
C LYS A 1010 -49.31 -31.33 44.85
N LYS A 1011 -47.98 -31.17 44.97
CA LYS A 1011 -47.13 -32.32 45.37
C LYS A 1011 -45.79 -31.89 45.97
N ALA A 1012 -45.69 -32.18 47.27
CA ALA A 1012 -44.55 -32.13 48.18
C ALA A 1012 -43.15 -32.24 47.53
N SER A 1013 -42.18 -31.37 47.84
CA SER A 1013 -41.56 -31.06 49.16
C SER A 1013 -40.60 -32.15 49.66
N LYS A 1014 -39.38 -31.73 50.04
CA LYS A 1014 -38.84 -31.94 51.40
C LYS A 1014 -37.55 -31.17 51.73
N ARG A 1015 -37.58 -30.56 52.92
CA ARG A 1015 -36.46 -30.25 53.85
C ARG A 1015 -35.48 -29.13 53.49
N LYS A 1016 -34.98 -28.33 54.45
CA LYS A 1016 -35.54 -27.86 55.77
C LYS A 1016 -34.66 -26.72 56.32
N HIS A 1017 -35.22 -25.98 57.30
CA HIS A 1017 -34.65 -25.12 58.36
C HIS A 1017 -33.11 -25.04 58.58
N LYS A 1018 -32.55 -23.99 59.21
CA LYS A 1018 -33.12 -23.11 60.27
C LYS A 1018 -32.40 -21.76 60.38
N GLN A 1019 -33.05 -20.75 60.98
CA GLN A 1019 -32.41 -19.51 61.46
C GLN A 1019 -31.70 -19.74 62.81
N MET A 1020 -30.71 -18.89 63.13
CA MET A 1020 -30.68 -18.00 64.32
C MET A 1020 -29.60 -16.90 64.14
N PRO A 1021 -29.55 -15.83 64.97
CA PRO A 1021 -29.13 -14.49 64.51
C PRO A 1021 -27.77 -13.99 65.05
N THR A 1022 -27.59 -12.67 65.02
CA THR A 1022 -26.48 -11.83 65.53
C THR A 1022 -26.33 -11.92 67.07
N ASP A 1023 -25.20 -11.57 67.70
CA ASP A 1023 -24.74 -10.19 68.01
C ASP A 1023 -23.28 -10.15 68.56
N ASP A 1024 -22.82 -8.94 68.90
CA ASP A 1024 -21.76 -8.52 69.85
C ASP A 1024 -20.23 -8.68 69.62
N ILE A 1025 -19.59 -7.51 69.46
CA ILE A 1025 -18.57 -6.88 70.35
C ILE A 1025 -17.48 -7.79 70.98
N ALA A 1026 -16.18 -7.50 70.68
CA ALA A 1026 -15.16 -7.11 71.68
C ALA A 1026 -13.71 -6.85 71.12
N SER A 1027 -13.05 -5.85 71.71
CA SER A 1027 -11.60 -5.68 72.03
C SER A 1027 -10.45 -6.30 71.19
N GLU A 1028 -9.70 -5.41 70.53
CA GLU A 1028 -8.31 -4.99 70.90
C GLU A 1028 -7.04 -5.89 70.72
N LEU A 1029 -5.88 -5.19 70.75
CA LEU A 1029 -4.48 -5.61 70.96
C LEU A 1029 -3.61 -6.25 69.83
N VAL A 1030 -2.89 -5.34 69.17
CA VAL A 1030 -1.44 -5.33 68.83
C VAL A 1030 -0.53 -6.36 69.53
N ILE A 1031 0.47 -6.94 68.82
CA ILE A 1031 1.94 -6.98 69.14
C ILE A 1031 2.74 -7.99 68.27
N GLU A 1032 4.04 -7.75 68.23
CA GLU A 1032 5.19 -8.23 67.46
C GLU A 1032 5.52 -9.76 67.43
N GLU A 1033 5.95 -10.21 66.23
CA GLU A 1033 7.25 -10.87 65.92
C GLU A 1033 7.66 -12.28 66.46
N ILE A 1034 8.72 -12.82 65.85
CA ILE A 1034 9.68 -13.86 66.29
C ILE A 1034 9.44 -15.35 65.93
N SER A 1035 10.47 -15.92 65.27
CA SER A 1035 11.01 -17.30 65.29
C SER A 1035 10.81 -18.32 64.13
N ASN A 1036 11.97 -18.65 63.53
CA ASN A 1036 12.54 -19.98 63.25
C ASN A 1036 11.94 -21.00 62.23
N GLU A 1037 12.78 -21.31 61.23
CA GLU A 1037 13.34 -22.64 60.86
C GLU A 1037 12.62 -23.95 61.32
N PRO A 1038 12.66 -25.05 60.50
CA PRO A 1038 13.92 -25.55 59.94
C PRO A 1038 13.92 -26.22 58.54
N GLN A 1039 15.14 -26.46 58.03
CA GLN A 1039 15.45 -27.16 56.78
C GLN A 1039 15.08 -28.66 56.78
N LYS A 1040 14.77 -29.23 55.59
CA LYS A 1040 15.11 -30.64 55.27
C LYS A 1040 15.24 -30.96 53.77
N LYS A 1041 16.50 -30.90 53.30
CA LYS A 1041 17.20 -31.87 52.41
C LYS A 1041 16.36 -33.14 52.05
N LYS A 1042 16.26 -33.63 50.80
CA LYS A 1042 17.36 -34.15 49.93
C LYS A 1042 16.82 -34.81 48.63
N LYS A 1043 17.66 -34.87 47.57
CA LYS A 1043 17.75 -35.94 46.52
C LYS A 1043 16.56 -36.16 45.54
N LYS A 1044 16.72 -36.82 44.38
CA LYS A 1044 17.79 -36.85 43.34
C LYS A 1044 17.33 -37.73 42.17
N ASN A 1045 17.54 -37.28 40.91
CA ASN A 1045 17.47 -38.11 39.68
C ASN A 1045 16.05 -38.70 39.37
N LYS A 1046 15.76 -39.33 38.22
CA LYS A 1046 16.58 -39.71 37.05
C LYS A 1046 15.72 -39.69 35.75
N THR A 1047 16.39 -39.58 34.61
CA THR A 1047 15.82 -39.59 33.24
C THR A 1047 15.03 -40.86 32.89
N LYS A 1048 13.92 -40.73 32.14
CA LYS A 1048 13.71 -41.29 30.79
C LYS A 1048 12.33 -40.89 30.21
N LYS A 1049 12.24 -40.95 28.87
CA LYS A 1049 11.14 -41.38 27.96
C LYS A 1049 9.69 -41.43 28.45
N ASP A 1050 8.69 -41.26 27.57
CA ASP A 1050 8.72 -41.32 26.10
C ASP A 1050 8.53 -39.98 25.36
#